data_AF-K9ELY1-F1
#
_entry.id   AF-K9ELY1-F1
#
_cell.length_a   1.000
_cell.length_b   1.000
_cell.length_c   1.000
_cell.angle_alpha   90.00
_cell.angle_beta   90.00
_cell.angle_gamma   90.00
#
_symmetry.space_group_name_H-M   'P 1'
#
loop_
_entity.id
_entity.type
_entity.pdbx_description
1 polymer ?
#
loop_
_entity_poly.entity_id
_entity_poly.type
_entity_poly.pdbx_seq_one_letter_code
_entity_poly.pdbx_strand_id
1 'polypeptide(L)'
;MSLTSIICGIALLTIGEVGPKNMPNAIEPVEAPFAMPAFQRPVFPERTVQVSMEREGMSTKNIQEAIDRTSCQGGGTVVIPAGIWQTGRITLKSNVNLHLSEGTELHFSGYITDYLPAVFTRDEGVEVYSLGACFYANGQENIALTGKGKVIGPSIDCEIYKCNEGMSSEEAMKKPLVGRIYNGKEGKGVFLPKTFAPIHCKNVFLEGVTFEQGLYWNIVPQYCEHVVIRGVTVNSFGHGRTDGIDIDSSSDVLIEYCSLDCQDDCYTMKSGRGEDGLKVNRLTRNVVIRKSIALRGAGGIVCGTEIAGGVRNVYMCDCVFEGTDQAFRFKTRRPRGGFVENVYVERVLANVKRQALYCDMLGSARWVGELAQRYPARAVTPLTPWFANISIHDVEITGCSTLVDVSGLPEIPVKNFFFGNVKARCNQIGRVCDVTKFSMKDVRVESSDTVMCIDNCDYASFFGFSNVATDSPMKIEKAGGECRYLNVQTYPLAPVNYQSIRPGEVWLDTEGKPIQAHGFQVTFRDGKYYWYGEDKTHTLFGTNRMFGGVRCYSSTDFYNWKDEGRIIEPDTEPHSPLHHCQKLERPHILYCAKTGKYVCWLKSQSNDGYFTILEAERFMGPYHFVRNLKPNGFAVGDFDMYADPETGKGYVWFERPHWEQICAELSDDYTNVNGRYSEHFVGKVPPFTREAAAHFVMNGKHYIYTSGTTSYTPNPSEVAVFDDYHGKYTVLGDPHIGDEYAHSFCSQITSVIKIPGKNLYVVMADRWQPHTNKTDIPKKDWQSFLNRYKDHRPYPKDFETPKVADRFYTLVNPNQDVYKATYVFLPVVVKDGVPMIEWKDEWKLEDYE
;
A
#
# COMPACT_ATOMS: atom_id res chain seq x y z
N MET A 1 15.40 -27.48 -21.72
CA MET A 1 15.79 -26.65 -20.56
C MET A 1 14.78 -25.53 -20.50
N SER A 2 13.99 -25.50 -19.42
CA SER A 2 12.83 -24.64 -19.24
C SER A 2 13.27 -23.18 -19.05
N LEU A 3 12.63 -22.25 -19.77
CA LEU A 3 12.75 -20.81 -19.58
C LEU A 3 12.11 -20.41 -18.24
N THR A 4 12.90 -20.48 -17.17
CA THR A 4 12.67 -19.70 -15.96
C THR A 4 12.99 -18.25 -16.29
N SER A 5 11.96 -17.50 -16.72
CA SER A 5 12.06 -16.06 -16.93
C SER A 5 12.17 -15.38 -15.57
N ILE A 6 13.41 -15.15 -15.13
CA ILE A 6 13.73 -14.19 -14.07
C ILE A 6 13.56 -12.81 -14.69
N ILE A 7 12.32 -12.33 -14.69
CA ILE A 7 12.04 -10.90 -14.71
C ILE A 7 11.42 -10.63 -13.34
N CYS A 8 12.26 -10.06 -12.48
CA CYS A 8 12.09 -9.96 -11.04
C CYS A 8 10.78 -9.26 -10.63
N GLY A 9 9.84 -10.03 -10.09
CA GLY A 9 8.86 -9.62 -9.09
C GLY A 9 8.91 -10.70 -8.01
N ILE A 10 8.93 -10.33 -6.73
CA ILE A 10 9.25 -11.24 -5.61
C ILE A 10 8.50 -12.58 -5.75
N ALA A 11 9.23 -13.71 -5.72
CA ALA A 11 8.60 -15.02 -5.80
C ALA A 11 7.62 -15.19 -4.64
N LEU A 12 6.36 -15.49 -4.96
CA LEU A 12 5.35 -15.78 -3.94
C LEU A 12 5.73 -17.05 -3.20
N LEU A 13 5.59 -17.03 -1.88
CA LEU A 13 5.80 -18.23 -1.08
C LEU A 13 4.70 -19.25 -1.36
N THR A 14 5.07 -20.51 -1.43
CA THR A 14 4.15 -21.64 -1.53
C THR A 14 3.69 -22.10 -0.16
N ILE A 15 2.62 -22.90 -0.10
CA ILE A 15 2.09 -23.44 1.16
C ILE A 15 3.13 -24.21 1.98
N GLY A 16 4.15 -24.79 1.32
CA GLY A 16 5.24 -25.52 1.97
C GLY A 16 6.28 -24.64 2.66
N GLU A 17 6.31 -23.34 2.36
CA GLU A 17 7.32 -22.37 2.86
C GLU A 17 6.76 -21.48 3.99
N VAL A 18 5.46 -21.58 4.28
CA VAL A 18 4.75 -20.80 5.31
C VAL A 18 4.12 -21.70 6.38
N GLY A 19 3.52 -21.10 7.41
CA GLY A 19 2.79 -21.82 8.45
C GLY A 19 3.68 -22.47 9.53
N PRO A 20 3.07 -23.23 10.47
CA PRO A 20 3.73 -23.59 11.73
C PRO A 20 5.03 -24.36 11.60
N LYS A 21 5.17 -25.18 10.55
CA LYS A 21 6.37 -26.01 10.31
C LYS A 21 7.60 -25.19 9.92
N ASN A 22 7.40 -23.97 9.42
CA ASN A 22 8.47 -23.09 8.94
C ASN A 22 8.83 -22.00 9.97
N MET A 23 8.25 -22.03 11.17
CA MET A 23 8.45 -21.01 12.19
C MET A 23 9.86 -21.08 12.80
N PRO A 24 10.66 -19.99 12.75
CA PRO A 24 11.92 -19.90 13.46
C PRO A 24 11.69 -19.68 14.96
N ASN A 25 12.69 -20.03 15.79
CA ASN A 25 12.60 -19.82 17.23
C ASN A 25 12.50 -18.33 17.60
N ALA A 26 13.33 -17.49 16.98
CA ALA A 26 13.35 -16.05 17.19
C ALA A 26 12.19 -15.35 16.45
N ILE A 27 11.74 -14.23 17.01
CA ILE A 27 10.84 -13.30 16.31
C ILE A 27 11.72 -12.34 15.53
N GLU A 28 11.66 -12.42 14.20
CA GLU A 28 12.39 -11.50 13.32
C GLU A 28 11.78 -10.10 13.40
N PRO A 29 12.57 -9.02 13.19
CA PRO A 29 12.04 -7.66 13.08
C PRO A 29 10.83 -7.57 12.14
N VAL A 30 9.88 -6.72 12.50
CA VAL A 30 8.67 -6.50 11.72
C VAL A 30 8.88 -5.29 10.81
N GLU A 31 8.94 -5.54 9.51
CA GLU A 31 8.90 -4.50 8.49
C GLU A 31 7.45 -4.34 8.02
N ALA A 32 6.87 -3.17 8.27
CA ALA A 32 5.49 -2.84 7.92
C ALA A 32 5.42 -1.39 7.41
N PRO A 33 4.39 -1.03 6.62
CA PRO A 33 4.19 0.33 6.12
C PRO A 33 3.77 1.35 7.22
N PHE A 34 3.86 0.96 8.49
CA PHE A 34 3.60 1.77 9.67
C PHE A 34 4.48 1.31 10.82
N ALA A 35 4.71 2.20 11.79
CA ALA A 35 5.55 1.90 12.94
C ALA A 35 4.98 0.74 13.77
N MET A 36 5.84 -0.21 14.09
CA MET A 36 5.56 -1.36 14.95
C MET A 36 6.58 -1.39 16.09
N PRO A 37 6.19 -1.79 17.31
CA PRO A 37 7.17 -2.07 18.35
C PRO A 37 8.04 -3.27 17.96
N ALA A 38 9.22 -3.35 18.55
CA ALA A 38 10.03 -4.56 18.49
C ALA A 38 9.34 -5.65 19.34
N PHE A 39 8.90 -6.73 18.69
CA PHE A 39 8.35 -7.88 19.38
C PHE A 39 9.46 -8.78 19.89
N GLN A 40 9.31 -9.24 21.13
CA GLN A 40 10.24 -10.16 21.77
C GLN A 40 9.44 -11.28 22.44
N ARG A 41 10.09 -12.45 22.61
CA ARG A 41 9.51 -13.50 23.42
C ARG A 41 9.42 -13.01 24.87
N PRO A 42 8.31 -13.25 25.58
CA PRO A 42 8.21 -12.89 26.99
C PRO A 42 9.26 -13.64 27.82
N VAL A 43 9.77 -12.97 28.84
CA VAL A 43 10.68 -13.56 29.82
C VAL A 43 9.89 -13.90 31.08
N PHE A 44 10.05 -15.13 31.55
CA PHE A 44 9.45 -15.62 32.79
C PHE A 44 10.55 -15.97 33.79
N PRO A 45 10.31 -15.84 35.10
CA PRO A 45 11.22 -16.34 36.12
C PRO A 45 11.57 -17.81 35.90
N GLU A 46 12.79 -18.22 36.26
CA GLU A 46 13.27 -19.62 36.22
C GLU A 46 12.61 -20.48 37.30
N ARG A 47 11.29 -20.61 37.21
CA ARG A 47 10.45 -21.44 38.07
C ARG A 47 9.57 -22.29 37.18
N THR A 48 9.54 -23.59 37.45
CA THR A 48 8.69 -24.53 36.74
C THR A 48 7.85 -25.32 37.73
N VAL A 49 6.54 -25.36 37.51
CA VAL A 49 5.58 -26.12 38.31
C VAL A 49 4.84 -27.07 37.37
N GLN A 50 5.09 -28.37 37.49
CA GLN A 50 4.32 -29.37 36.76
C GLN A 50 3.03 -29.66 37.52
N VAL A 51 1.89 -29.64 36.81
CA VAL A 51 0.58 -29.90 37.39
C VAL A 51 0.38 -31.39 37.61
N SER A 52 -0.11 -31.76 38.79
CA SER A 52 -0.61 -33.11 39.08
C SER A 52 -2.02 -33.25 38.53
N MET A 53 -2.15 -33.91 37.38
CA MET A 53 -3.42 -34.04 36.66
C MET A 53 -4.28 -35.18 37.21
N GLU A 54 -5.60 -35.01 37.20
CA GLU A 54 -6.57 -36.04 37.58
C GLU A 54 -6.77 -37.02 36.42
N ARG A 55 -6.55 -38.32 36.65
CA ARG A 55 -6.75 -39.36 35.63
C ARG A 55 -8.22 -39.62 35.32
N GLU A 56 -9.07 -39.44 36.32
CA GLU A 56 -10.52 -39.53 36.21
C GLU A 56 -11.13 -38.23 36.75
N GLY A 57 -12.05 -37.62 36.01
CA GLY A 57 -12.67 -36.36 36.39
C GLY A 57 -11.89 -35.11 35.94
N MET A 58 -12.20 -33.98 36.56
CA MET A 58 -11.79 -32.65 36.09
C MET A 58 -10.50 -32.17 36.76
N SER A 59 -9.50 -31.82 35.96
CA SER A 59 -8.23 -31.24 36.42
C SER A 59 -8.28 -29.73 36.65
N THR A 60 -9.44 -29.07 36.46
CA THR A 60 -9.60 -27.61 36.52
C THR A 60 -9.00 -27.00 37.78
N LYS A 61 -9.28 -27.60 38.94
CA LYS A 61 -8.81 -27.09 40.23
C LYS A 61 -7.28 -27.16 40.35
N ASN A 62 -6.69 -28.30 40.00
CA ASN A 62 -5.25 -28.52 40.10
C ASN A 62 -4.48 -27.57 39.18
N ILE A 63 -5.01 -27.34 37.97
CA ILE A 63 -4.45 -26.37 37.02
C ILE A 63 -4.53 -24.96 37.58
N GLN A 64 -5.71 -24.55 38.07
CA GLN A 64 -5.93 -23.19 38.57
C GLN A 64 -5.07 -22.89 39.80
N GLU A 65 -4.97 -23.83 40.76
CA GLU A 65 -4.13 -23.68 41.95
C GLU A 65 -2.64 -23.54 41.59
N ALA A 66 -2.15 -24.27 40.58
CA ALA A 66 -0.78 -24.15 40.10
C ALA A 66 -0.51 -22.77 39.47
N ILE A 67 -1.45 -22.26 38.66
CA ILE A 67 -1.37 -20.92 38.06
C ILE A 67 -1.38 -19.84 39.14
N ASP A 68 -2.35 -19.89 40.05
CA ASP A 68 -2.52 -18.89 41.11
C ASP A 68 -1.29 -18.86 42.03
N ARG A 69 -0.79 -20.04 42.43
CA ARG A 69 0.43 -20.14 43.25
C ARG A 69 1.65 -19.58 42.51
N THR A 70 1.83 -19.92 41.24
CA THR A 70 2.98 -19.47 40.45
C THR A 70 2.97 -17.95 40.29
N SER A 71 1.80 -17.37 39.99
CA SER A 71 1.63 -15.93 39.89
C SER A 71 1.88 -15.21 41.23
N CYS A 72 1.33 -15.72 42.34
CA CYS A 72 1.57 -15.20 43.69
C CYS A 72 3.06 -15.24 44.10
N GLN A 73 3.85 -16.15 43.52
CA GLN A 73 5.30 -16.24 43.76
C GLN A 73 6.12 -15.35 42.81
N GLY A 74 5.48 -14.52 41.99
CA GLY A 74 6.12 -13.61 41.04
C GLY A 74 6.24 -14.13 39.61
N GLY A 75 5.69 -15.30 39.29
CA GLY A 75 5.62 -15.83 37.94
C GLY A 75 6.46 -17.08 37.67
N GLY A 76 6.39 -17.60 36.45
CA GLY A 76 7.08 -18.81 36.01
C GLY A 76 6.27 -19.62 35.02
N THR A 77 6.72 -20.85 34.77
CA THR A 77 6.07 -21.77 33.83
C THR A 77 5.28 -22.84 34.57
N VAL A 78 3.99 -22.95 34.28
CA VAL A 78 3.12 -24.04 34.73
C VAL A 78 3.00 -25.06 33.59
N VAL A 79 3.43 -26.30 33.83
CA VAL A 79 3.50 -27.35 32.81
C VAL A 79 2.34 -28.32 32.95
N ILE A 80 1.53 -28.45 31.89
CA ILE A 80 0.60 -29.56 31.72
C ILE A 80 1.35 -30.72 31.06
N PRO A 81 1.45 -31.88 31.70
CA PRO A 81 2.17 -33.02 31.15
C PRO A 81 1.42 -33.66 29.97
N ALA A 82 2.12 -34.48 29.19
CA ALA A 82 1.51 -35.31 28.16
C ALA A 82 0.42 -36.22 28.75
N GLY A 83 -0.65 -36.45 27.99
CA GLY A 83 -1.82 -37.20 28.44
C GLY A 83 -3.14 -36.53 28.02
N ILE A 84 -4.24 -37.23 28.27
CA ILE A 84 -5.60 -36.77 27.95
C ILE A 84 -6.25 -36.31 29.26
N TRP A 85 -6.65 -35.04 29.32
CA TRP A 85 -7.11 -34.40 30.54
C TRP A 85 -8.40 -33.63 30.32
N GLN A 86 -9.33 -33.70 31.28
CA GLN A 86 -10.59 -32.96 31.26
C GLN A 86 -10.47 -31.68 32.10
N THR A 87 -11.03 -30.57 31.64
CA THR A 87 -11.02 -29.30 32.39
C THR A 87 -12.23 -28.42 32.06
N GLY A 88 -12.56 -27.52 32.97
CA GLY A 88 -13.45 -26.38 32.76
C GLY A 88 -12.62 -25.14 32.41
N ARG A 89 -13.19 -23.96 32.61
CA ARG A 89 -12.48 -22.69 32.37
C ARG A 89 -11.18 -22.61 33.19
N ILE A 90 -10.10 -22.24 32.52
CA ILE A 90 -8.80 -21.92 33.11
C ILE A 90 -8.62 -20.40 33.06
N THR A 91 -8.32 -19.79 34.21
CA THR A 91 -8.04 -18.35 34.30
C THR A 91 -6.54 -18.10 34.41
N LEU A 92 -5.95 -17.55 33.35
CA LEU A 92 -4.54 -17.16 33.34
C LEU A 92 -4.30 -15.95 34.26
N LYS A 93 -3.07 -15.84 34.78
CA LYS A 93 -2.65 -14.81 35.72
C LYS A 93 -1.32 -14.20 35.30
N SER A 94 -1.08 -12.95 35.71
CA SER A 94 0.13 -12.22 35.34
C SER A 94 1.42 -12.99 35.63
N ASN A 95 2.39 -12.86 34.73
CA ASN A 95 3.72 -13.47 34.77
C ASN A 95 3.72 -15.02 34.73
N VAL A 96 2.66 -15.64 34.20
CA VAL A 96 2.57 -17.11 34.06
C VAL A 96 2.60 -17.52 32.60
N ASN A 97 3.47 -18.47 32.27
CA ASN A 97 3.42 -19.25 31.05
C ASN A 97 2.73 -20.60 31.33
N LEU A 98 1.54 -20.81 30.80
CA LEU A 98 0.93 -22.14 30.79
C LEU A 98 1.47 -22.93 29.59
N HIS A 99 2.27 -23.94 29.85
CA HIS A 99 2.94 -24.76 28.84
C HIS A 99 2.26 -26.12 28.67
N LEU A 100 1.72 -26.40 27.48
CA LEU A 100 1.13 -27.68 27.11
C LEU A 100 2.20 -28.55 26.44
N SER A 101 2.64 -29.60 27.13
CA SER A 101 3.67 -30.50 26.62
C SER A 101 3.25 -31.17 25.31
N GLU A 102 4.23 -31.58 24.50
CA GLU A 102 3.95 -32.42 23.34
C GLU A 102 3.25 -33.72 23.78
N GLY A 103 2.15 -34.08 23.12
CA GLY A 103 1.29 -35.21 23.51
C GLY A 103 0.24 -34.89 24.57
N THR A 104 0.09 -33.63 25.00
CA THR A 104 -1.06 -33.19 25.80
C THR A 104 -2.32 -33.07 24.94
N GLU A 105 -3.45 -33.58 25.42
CA GLU A 105 -4.80 -33.29 24.94
C GLU A 105 -5.65 -32.76 26.09
N LEU A 106 -6.04 -31.49 26.02
CA LEU A 106 -6.85 -30.84 27.04
C LEU A 106 -8.28 -30.64 26.53
N HIS A 107 -9.20 -31.46 27.02
CA HIS A 107 -10.62 -31.49 26.64
C HIS A 107 -11.43 -30.57 27.55
N PHE A 108 -12.11 -29.61 26.96
CA PHE A 108 -12.94 -28.65 27.68
C PHE A 108 -14.38 -29.14 27.84
N SER A 109 -14.92 -28.99 29.04
CA SER A 109 -16.29 -29.36 29.37
C SER A 109 -17.33 -28.58 28.55
N GLY A 110 -18.45 -29.24 28.28
CA GLY A 110 -19.63 -28.66 27.64
C GLY A 110 -20.73 -28.24 28.61
N TYR A 111 -20.47 -28.25 29.93
CA TYR A 111 -21.43 -27.91 30.98
C TYR A 111 -21.29 -26.45 31.44
N ILE A 112 -22.40 -25.76 31.63
CA ILE A 112 -22.43 -24.35 32.03
C ILE A 112 -21.73 -24.13 33.37
N THR A 113 -21.91 -25.06 34.31
CA THR A 113 -21.36 -24.99 35.68
C THR A 113 -19.84 -24.83 35.71
N ASP A 114 -19.14 -25.37 34.73
CA ASP A 114 -17.67 -25.39 34.67
C ASP A 114 -17.06 -24.07 34.15
N TYR A 115 -17.92 -23.12 33.76
CA TYR A 115 -17.58 -21.77 33.33
C TYR A 115 -18.21 -20.70 34.24
N LEU A 116 -18.83 -21.10 35.35
CA LEU A 116 -19.35 -20.16 36.34
C LEU A 116 -18.27 -19.77 37.37
N PRO A 117 -18.35 -18.57 37.98
CA PRO A 117 -19.36 -17.51 37.76
C PRO A 117 -19.23 -16.85 36.38
N ALA A 118 -20.27 -16.14 35.95
CA ALA A 118 -20.22 -15.34 34.74
C ALA A 118 -19.17 -14.24 34.86
N VAL A 119 -18.41 -14.02 33.80
CA VAL A 119 -17.32 -13.06 33.71
C VAL A 119 -17.58 -12.07 32.58
N PHE A 120 -16.94 -10.91 32.66
CA PHE A 120 -16.96 -9.93 31.59
C PHE A 120 -16.39 -10.54 30.30
N THR A 121 -17.10 -10.34 29.19
CA THR A 121 -16.65 -10.72 27.84
C THR A 121 -17.37 -9.86 26.82
N ARG A 122 -17.05 -10.03 25.54
CA ARG A 122 -17.74 -9.39 24.43
C ARG A 122 -18.16 -10.43 23.41
N ASP A 123 -19.44 -10.42 23.03
CA ASP A 123 -20.04 -11.35 22.07
C ASP A 123 -20.49 -10.58 20.83
N GLU A 124 -20.00 -10.99 19.65
CA GLU A 124 -20.19 -10.28 18.37
C GLU A 124 -20.10 -8.74 18.47
N GLY A 125 -19.12 -8.24 19.22
CA GLY A 125 -18.86 -6.81 19.38
C GLY A 125 -19.68 -6.09 20.46
N VAL A 126 -20.48 -6.81 21.27
CA VAL A 126 -21.29 -6.25 22.38
C VAL A 126 -20.81 -6.76 23.73
N GLU A 127 -20.54 -5.86 24.67
CA GLU A 127 -20.10 -6.22 26.03
C GLU A 127 -21.20 -6.89 26.85
N VAL A 128 -20.90 -8.01 27.50
CA VAL A 128 -21.83 -8.80 28.33
C VAL A 128 -21.10 -9.49 29.50
N TYR A 129 -21.85 -10.04 30.46
CA TYR A 129 -21.34 -10.99 31.44
C TYR A 129 -21.87 -12.39 31.12
N SER A 130 -21.00 -13.33 30.76
CA SER A 130 -21.36 -14.71 30.41
C SER A 130 -20.22 -15.69 30.68
N LEU A 131 -20.14 -16.81 29.96
CA LEU A 131 -19.21 -17.92 30.23
C LEU A 131 -17.73 -17.52 30.02
N GLY A 132 -17.47 -16.55 29.14
CA GLY A 132 -16.13 -16.01 28.88
C GLY A 132 -15.38 -16.83 27.83
N ALA A 133 -14.43 -17.65 28.28
CA ALA A 133 -13.60 -18.48 27.41
C ALA A 133 -13.10 -19.74 28.14
N CYS A 134 -12.61 -20.71 27.37
CA CYS A 134 -11.90 -21.89 27.87
C CYS A 134 -10.60 -21.48 28.57
N PHE A 135 -9.75 -20.69 27.89
CA PHE A 135 -8.66 -19.94 28.50
C PHE A 135 -9.04 -18.47 28.59
N TYR A 136 -9.23 -17.99 29.82
CA TYR A 136 -9.69 -16.63 30.10
C TYR A 136 -8.62 -15.84 30.85
N ALA A 137 -8.48 -14.56 30.53
CA ALA A 137 -7.71 -13.62 31.33
C ALA A 137 -8.39 -12.26 31.28
N ASN A 138 -8.38 -11.52 32.38
CA ASN A 138 -8.87 -10.14 32.38
C ASN A 138 -7.96 -9.25 33.24
N GLY A 139 -7.42 -8.19 32.64
CA GLY A 139 -6.53 -7.24 33.32
C GLY A 139 -5.20 -7.87 33.76
N GLN A 140 -4.68 -8.84 33.00
CA GLN A 140 -3.42 -9.51 33.31
C GLN A 140 -2.28 -9.01 32.41
N GLU A 141 -1.04 -9.15 32.88
CA GLU A 141 0.15 -8.71 32.16
C GLU A 141 1.19 -9.83 32.07
N ASN A 142 1.88 -9.92 30.93
CA ASN A 142 2.91 -10.93 30.68
C ASN A 142 2.37 -12.35 30.87
N ILE A 143 1.37 -12.70 30.06
CA ILE A 143 0.72 -14.02 30.08
C ILE A 143 1.12 -14.81 28.84
N ALA A 144 1.33 -16.11 29.00
CA ALA A 144 1.58 -16.98 27.85
C ALA A 144 0.81 -18.31 27.90
N LEU A 145 0.46 -18.78 26.71
CA LEU A 145 0.03 -20.16 26.44
C LEU A 145 0.95 -20.72 25.36
N THR A 146 1.75 -21.73 25.71
CA THR A 146 2.81 -22.24 24.82
C THR A 146 2.82 -23.75 24.73
N GLY A 147 3.55 -24.29 23.77
CA GLY A 147 3.85 -25.72 23.67
C GLY A 147 3.26 -26.34 22.42
N LYS A 148 3.16 -27.67 22.40
CA LYS A 148 2.68 -28.46 21.24
C LYS A 148 1.46 -29.32 21.57
N GLY A 149 0.83 -29.06 22.72
CA GLY A 149 -0.39 -29.73 23.12
C GLY A 149 -1.59 -29.32 22.25
N LYS A 150 -2.63 -30.15 22.32
CA LYS A 150 -3.93 -29.93 21.71
C LYS A 150 -4.93 -29.45 22.74
N VAL A 151 -5.74 -28.48 22.35
CA VAL A 151 -6.89 -27.94 23.07
C VAL A 151 -8.13 -28.38 22.31
N ILE A 152 -9.02 -29.12 22.95
CA ILE A 152 -10.19 -29.73 22.30
C ILE A 152 -11.45 -29.14 22.92
N GLY A 153 -12.23 -28.44 22.11
CA GLY A 153 -13.53 -27.91 22.52
C GLY A 153 -14.60 -29.00 22.68
N PRO A 154 -15.70 -28.71 23.39
CA PRO A 154 -16.82 -29.65 23.50
C PRO A 154 -17.56 -29.81 22.17
N SER A 155 -18.30 -30.92 22.03
CA SER A 155 -19.19 -31.11 20.88
C SER A 155 -20.35 -30.10 20.87
N ILE A 156 -20.93 -29.85 19.70
CA ILE A 156 -22.12 -28.97 19.56
C ILE A 156 -23.40 -29.56 20.19
N ASP A 157 -23.38 -30.81 20.65
CA ASP A 157 -24.52 -31.42 21.37
C ASP A 157 -24.48 -31.12 22.90
N CYS A 158 -23.54 -30.30 23.36
CA CYS A 158 -23.40 -29.96 24.76
C CYS A 158 -24.49 -28.99 25.29
N GLU A 159 -24.59 -28.90 26.62
CA GLU A 159 -25.51 -27.99 27.32
C GLU A 159 -25.29 -26.53 26.90
N ILE A 160 -24.04 -26.08 26.87
CA ILE A 160 -23.69 -24.70 26.53
C ILE A 160 -24.23 -24.30 25.15
N TYR A 161 -24.06 -25.18 24.15
CA TYR A 161 -24.50 -24.90 22.79
C TYR A 161 -26.02 -24.84 22.67
N LYS A 162 -26.72 -25.78 23.31
CA LYS A 162 -28.19 -25.82 23.38
C LYS A 162 -28.75 -24.57 24.08
N CYS A 163 -28.14 -24.13 25.18
CA CYS A 163 -28.58 -22.94 25.90
C CYS A 163 -28.20 -21.59 25.23
N ASN A 164 -27.42 -21.62 24.14
CA ASN A 164 -27.17 -20.44 23.29
C ASN A 164 -28.26 -20.23 22.23
N GLU A 165 -29.10 -21.23 21.97
CA GLU A 165 -30.11 -21.14 20.92
C GLU A 165 -31.06 -19.94 21.15
N GLY A 166 -31.26 -19.13 20.11
CA GLY A 166 -32.10 -17.92 20.16
C GLY A 166 -31.45 -16.69 20.81
N MET A 167 -30.20 -16.77 21.27
CA MET A 167 -29.47 -15.62 21.81
C MET A 167 -29.11 -14.60 20.73
N SER A 168 -29.21 -13.30 21.07
CA SER A 168 -28.87 -12.19 20.16
C SER A 168 -28.10 -11.09 20.90
N SER A 169 -26.90 -10.78 20.40
CA SER A 169 -26.07 -9.68 20.91
C SER A 169 -26.70 -8.32 20.61
N GLU A 170 -27.47 -8.19 19.52
CA GLU A 170 -28.23 -6.96 19.21
C GLU A 170 -29.37 -6.71 20.20
N GLU A 171 -30.05 -7.76 20.69
CA GLU A 171 -31.03 -7.64 21.78
C GLU A 171 -30.36 -7.33 23.13
N ALA A 172 -29.19 -7.91 23.40
CA ALA A 172 -28.41 -7.62 24.60
C ALA A 172 -27.98 -6.14 24.66
N MET A 173 -27.59 -5.57 23.51
CA MET A 173 -27.14 -4.19 23.38
C MET A 173 -28.19 -3.17 23.86
N LYS A 174 -29.48 -3.47 23.73
CA LYS A 174 -30.60 -2.59 24.16
C LYS A 174 -30.66 -2.37 25.68
N LYS A 175 -29.97 -3.20 26.46
CA LYS A 175 -29.90 -3.10 27.93
C LYS A 175 -28.58 -2.42 28.33
N PRO A 176 -28.50 -1.71 29.46
CA PRO A 176 -27.22 -1.26 30.01
C PRO A 176 -26.37 -2.46 30.44
N LEU A 177 -25.03 -2.35 30.35
CA LEU A 177 -24.08 -3.44 30.64
C LEU A 177 -24.35 -4.15 31.98
N VAL A 178 -24.66 -3.41 33.05
CA VAL A 178 -24.97 -3.96 34.38
C VAL A 178 -26.13 -4.97 34.37
N GLY A 179 -27.04 -4.88 33.40
CA GLY A 179 -28.17 -5.80 33.22
C GLY A 179 -27.92 -6.94 32.23
N ARG A 180 -26.74 -7.01 31.60
CA ARG A 180 -26.40 -8.00 30.55
C ARG A 180 -25.76 -9.25 31.14
N ILE A 181 -26.46 -9.93 32.05
CA ILE A 181 -25.97 -11.14 32.73
C ILE A 181 -26.62 -12.38 32.14
N TYR A 182 -25.81 -13.28 31.57
CA TYR A 182 -26.23 -14.48 30.83
C TYR A 182 -25.46 -15.70 31.33
N ASN A 183 -25.97 -16.37 32.35
CA ASN A 183 -25.26 -17.37 33.14
C ASN A 183 -25.97 -18.73 33.21
N GLY A 184 -27.00 -18.97 32.39
CA GLY A 184 -27.77 -20.22 32.40
C GLY A 184 -28.78 -20.36 33.53
N LYS A 185 -28.80 -19.44 34.52
CA LYS A 185 -29.71 -19.52 35.68
C LYS A 185 -31.03 -18.79 35.42
N GLU A 186 -32.08 -19.22 36.11
CA GLU A 186 -33.41 -18.57 36.07
C GLU A 186 -34.00 -18.48 34.65
N GLY A 187 -33.70 -19.47 33.79
CA GLY A 187 -34.15 -19.49 32.39
C GLY A 187 -33.41 -18.52 31.47
N LYS A 188 -32.34 -17.86 31.92
CA LYS A 188 -31.48 -17.03 31.06
C LYS A 188 -30.57 -17.92 30.22
N GLY A 189 -30.45 -17.61 28.93
CA GLY A 189 -29.49 -18.27 28.04
C GLY A 189 -28.03 -17.92 28.37
N VAL A 190 -27.11 -18.45 27.57
CA VAL A 190 -25.65 -18.19 27.66
C VAL A 190 -25.08 -17.77 26.31
N PHE A 191 -24.05 -16.93 26.34
CA PHE A 191 -23.21 -16.70 25.16
C PHE A 191 -22.06 -17.71 25.15
N LEU A 192 -21.67 -18.16 23.96
CA LEU A 192 -20.70 -19.23 23.80
C LEU A 192 -19.32 -18.78 24.32
N PRO A 193 -18.60 -19.65 25.06
CA PRO A 193 -17.23 -19.37 25.44
C PRO A 193 -16.34 -19.43 24.19
N LYS A 194 -15.43 -18.47 24.10
CA LYS A 194 -14.33 -18.50 23.11
C LYS A 194 -13.29 -19.53 23.55
N THR A 195 -12.37 -19.93 22.68
CA THR A 195 -11.34 -20.90 23.09
C THR A 195 -10.22 -20.23 23.91
N PHE A 196 -9.63 -19.14 23.41
CA PHE A 196 -8.61 -18.35 24.09
C PHE A 196 -8.97 -16.87 23.98
N ALA A 197 -9.36 -16.25 25.10
CA ALA A 197 -9.75 -14.84 25.12
C ALA A 197 -9.13 -14.08 26.29
N PRO A 198 -7.93 -13.52 26.10
CA PRO A 198 -7.42 -12.50 27.00
C PRO A 198 -8.15 -11.18 26.76
N ILE A 199 -8.54 -10.53 27.85
CA ILE A 199 -9.31 -9.29 27.85
C ILE A 199 -8.56 -8.24 28.66
N HIS A 200 -8.42 -7.01 28.16
CA HIS A 200 -7.69 -5.94 28.87
C HIS A 200 -6.27 -6.34 29.30
N CYS A 201 -5.60 -7.22 28.53
CA CYS A 201 -4.28 -7.73 28.89
C CYS A 201 -3.15 -7.00 28.14
N LYS A 202 -1.94 -7.05 28.70
CA LYS A 202 -0.73 -6.52 28.08
C LYS A 202 0.36 -7.59 27.98
N ASN A 203 1.14 -7.59 26.90
CA ASN A 203 2.20 -8.58 26.65
C ASN A 203 1.61 -10.00 26.65
N VAL A 204 0.76 -10.29 25.65
CA VAL A 204 0.10 -11.58 25.48
C VAL A 204 0.89 -12.41 24.48
N PHE A 205 1.26 -13.64 24.85
CA PHE A 205 2.03 -14.54 23.99
C PHE A 205 1.35 -15.90 23.81
N LEU A 206 1.02 -16.25 22.58
CA LEU A 206 0.44 -17.54 22.23
C LEU A 206 1.34 -18.22 21.19
N GLU A 207 1.84 -19.43 21.50
CA GLU A 207 2.78 -20.12 20.62
C GLU A 207 2.55 -21.63 20.51
N GLY A 208 2.51 -22.14 19.27
CA GLY A 208 2.66 -23.57 18.94
C GLY A 208 1.45 -24.47 19.24
N VAL A 209 0.50 -24.01 20.05
CA VAL A 209 -0.67 -24.80 20.48
C VAL A 209 -1.62 -25.07 19.30
N THR A 210 -2.20 -26.27 19.30
CA THR A 210 -3.25 -26.66 18.35
C THR A 210 -4.63 -26.57 18.99
N PHE A 211 -5.56 -25.87 18.36
CA PHE A 211 -6.96 -25.75 18.77
C PHE A 211 -7.84 -26.58 17.84
N GLU A 212 -8.60 -27.49 18.41
CA GLU A 212 -9.48 -28.43 17.71
C GLU A 212 -10.92 -28.24 18.17
N GLN A 213 -11.87 -28.34 17.24
CA GLN A 213 -13.30 -28.41 17.55
C GLN A 213 -13.79 -27.22 18.38
N GLY A 214 -13.38 -26.00 18.01
CA GLY A 214 -13.86 -24.78 18.67
C GLY A 214 -15.39 -24.70 18.65
N LEU A 215 -15.99 -24.37 19.79
CA LEU A 215 -17.45 -24.21 19.92
C LEU A 215 -17.94 -22.86 19.35
N TYR A 216 -17.04 -21.89 19.23
CA TYR A 216 -17.28 -20.52 18.76
C TYR A 216 -15.96 -19.94 18.22
N TRP A 217 -15.72 -18.63 18.32
CA TRP A 217 -14.46 -17.98 17.98
C TRP A 217 -13.29 -18.57 18.77
N ASN A 218 -12.19 -18.88 18.09
CA ASN A 218 -11.07 -19.59 18.69
C ASN A 218 -10.15 -18.66 19.48
N ILE A 219 -9.45 -17.74 18.83
CA ILE A 219 -8.42 -16.90 19.46
C ILE A 219 -8.87 -15.44 19.39
N VAL A 220 -9.19 -14.84 20.53
CA VAL A 220 -9.83 -13.51 20.59
C VAL A 220 -9.16 -12.59 21.61
N PRO A 221 -8.02 -11.96 21.28
CA PRO A 221 -7.48 -10.86 22.09
C PRO A 221 -8.42 -9.65 22.05
N GLN A 222 -9.05 -9.36 23.19
CA GLN A 222 -10.00 -8.26 23.35
C GLN A 222 -9.36 -7.16 24.19
N TYR A 223 -9.30 -5.92 23.68
CA TYR A 223 -8.75 -4.79 24.44
C TYR A 223 -7.30 -4.98 24.90
N CYS A 224 -6.52 -5.75 24.17
CA CYS A 224 -5.14 -6.09 24.52
C CYS A 224 -4.14 -5.14 23.86
N GLU A 225 -2.93 -5.09 24.41
CA GLU A 225 -1.78 -4.37 23.86
C GLU A 225 -0.57 -5.31 23.83
N HIS A 226 0.23 -5.25 22.76
CA HIS A 226 1.43 -6.06 22.57
C HIS A 226 1.08 -7.57 22.58
N VAL A 227 0.52 -8.04 21.47
CA VAL A 227 0.06 -9.42 21.31
C VAL A 227 0.90 -10.13 20.26
N VAL A 228 1.43 -11.31 20.59
CA VAL A 228 2.11 -12.19 19.64
C VAL A 228 1.38 -13.53 19.60
N ILE A 229 0.94 -13.92 18.40
CA ILE A 229 0.32 -15.22 18.13
C ILE A 229 1.14 -15.88 17.03
N ARG A 230 1.82 -16.99 17.33
CA ARG A 230 2.73 -17.60 16.37
C ARG A 230 2.72 -19.13 16.36
N GLY A 231 2.82 -19.72 15.18
CA GLY A 231 2.94 -21.18 15.06
C GLY A 231 1.70 -21.95 15.50
N VAL A 232 0.55 -21.29 15.69
CA VAL A 232 -0.67 -21.97 16.13
C VAL A 232 -1.38 -22.65 14.97
N THR A 233 -2.07 -23.74 15.28
CA THR A 233 -2.97 -24.42 14.34
C THR A 233 -4.40 -24.35 14.87
N VAL A 234 -5.36 -24.01 14.02
CA VAL A 234 -6.80 -24.06 14.34
C VAL A 234 -7.49 -24.97 13.35
N ASN A 235 -8.20 -25.98 13.87
CA ASN A 235 -8.97 -26.96 13.12
C ASN A 235 -10.41 -26.98 13.66
N SER A 236 -11.25 -26.07 13.16
CA SER A 236 -12.60 -25.81 13.69
C SER A 236 -13.67 -25.71 12.59
N PHE A 237 -13.43 -26.30 11.42
CA PHE A 237 -14.41 -26.44 10.35
C PHE A 237 -15.55 -27.42 10.71
N GLY A 238 -16.80 -27.11 10.36
CA GLY A 238 -17.92 -28.05 10.45
C GLY A 238 -19.24 -27.48 11.01
N HIS A 239 -19.19 -26.35 11.72
CA HIS A 239 -20.38 -25.64 12.20
C HIS A 239 -20.11 -24.13 12.29
N GLY A 240 -21.16 -23.29 12.29
CA GLY A 240 -21.02 -21.85 12.10
C GLY A 240 -20.44 -21.08 13.30
N ARG A 241 -19.89 -19.87 13.03
CA ARG A 241 -19.29 -18.95 14.02
C ARG A 241 -17.98 -19.47 14.65
N THR A 242 -17.17 -20.17 13.86
CA THR A 242 -15.84 -20.70 14.27
C THR A 242 -14.69 -19.95 13.62
N ASP A 243 -14.67 -18.63 13.79
CA ASP A 243 -13.57 -17.76 13.37
C ASP A 243 -12.22 -18.22 13.97
N GLY A 244 -11.14 -18.00 13.24
CA GLY A 244 -9.79 -18.44 13.62
C GLY A 244 -9.14 -17.51 14.65
N ILE A 245 -8.72 -16.33 14.20
CA ILE A 245 -8.11 -15.29 15.04
C ILE A 245 -8.89 -13.98 14.84
N ASP A 246 -9.48 -13.49 15.92
CA ASP A 246 -10.23 -12.23 15.99
C ASP A 246 -9.51 -11.20 16.85
N ILE A 247 -8.93 -10.19 16.22
CA ILE A 247 -8.35 -9.05 16.92
C ILE A 247 -9.44 -8.01 17.16
N ASP A 248 -9.90 -7.87 18.41
CA ASP A 248 -11.03 -7.00 18.79
C ASP A 248 -10.58 -5.86 19.73
N SER A 249 -10.62 -4.63 19.23
CA SER A 249 -10.21 -3.41 19.94
C SER A 249 -8.81 -3.51 20.59
N SER A 250 -7.87 -4.20 19.94
CA SER A 250 -6.51 -4.47 20.43
C SER A 250 -5.42 -3.79 19.59
N SER A 251 -4.25 -3.53 20.17
CA SER A 251 -3.15 -2.85 19.46
C SER A 251 -1.81 -3.55 19.53
N ASP A 252 -1.00 -3.32 18.48
CA ASP A 252 0.37 -3.79 18.35
C ASP A 252 0.42 -5.33 18.39
N VAL A 253 -0.08 -5.91 17.31
CA VAL A 253 -0.34 -7.34 17.18
C VAL A 253 0.51 -7.93 16.07
N LEU A 254 1.23 -9.02 16.36
CA LEU A 254 1.93 -9.84 15.40
C LEU A 254 1.29 -11.24 15.34
N ILE A 255 0.86 -11.64 14.15
CA ILE A 255 0.40 -12.98 13.82
C ILE A 255 1.36 -13.57 12.79
N GLU A 256 2.02 -14.70 13.10
CA GLU A 256 2.97 -15.29 12.16
C GLU A 256 3.04 -16.81 12.19
N TYR A 257 3.28 -17.43 11.03
CA TYR A 257 3.41 -18.88 10.91
C TYR A 257 2.19 -19.66 11.44
N CYS A 258 0.99 -19.10 11.32
CA CYS A 258 -0.24 -19.76 11.76
C CYS A 258 -0.85 -20.60 10.63
N SER A 259 -1.70 -21.58 10.97
CA SER A 259 -2.52 -22.33 10.01
C SER A 259 -3.96 -22.42 10.51
N LEU A 260 -4.92 -21.85 9.78
CA LEU A 260 -6.31 -21.73 10.22
C LEU A 260 -7.27 -22.45 9.26
N ASP A 261 -8.03 -23.40 9.76
CA ASP A 261 -9.09 -24.13 9.06
C ASP A 261 -10.42 -23.95 9.80
N CYS A 262 -11.26 -23.06 9.28
CA CYS A 262 -12.40 -22.46 9.97
C CYS A 262 -13.68 -22.64 9.15
N GLN A 263 -14.85 -22.66 9.79
CA GLN A 263 -16.12 -22.54 9.06
C GLN A 263 -16.41 -21.09 8.66
N ASP A 264 -15.99 -20.14 9.50
CA ASP A 264 -16.14 -18.70 9.30
C ASP A 264 -14.79 -18.04 8.98
N ASP A 265 -14.59 -16.77 9.30
CA ASP A 265 -13.40 -16.01 8.90
C ASP A 265 -12.08 -16.51 9.53
N CYS A 266 -10.96 -16.46 8.79
CA CYS A 266 -9.65 -16.91 9.28
C CYS A 266 -8.95 -15.83 10.12
N TYR A 267 -8.48 -14.74 9.48
CA TYR A 267 -7.78 -13.63 10.15
C TYR A 267 -8.65 -12.37 10.14
N THR A 268 -9.22 -12.03 11.29
CA THR A 268 -10.33 -11.07 11.37
C THR A 268 -10.04 -9.90 12.30
N MET A 269 -10.32 -8.69 11.83
CA MET A 269 -10.16 -7.45 12.57
C MET A 269 -11.53 -6.87 12.92
N LYS A 270 -11.76 -6.65 14.23
CA LYS A 270 -13.01 -6.13 14.81
C LYS A 270 -12.68 -5.04 15.84
N SER A 271 -13.68 -4.28 16.26
CA SER A 271 -13.56 -3.20 17.24
C SER A 271 -14.93 -2.82 17.81
N GLY A 272 -15.76 -3.82 18.16
CA GLY A 272 -17.10 -3.61 18.69
C GLY A 272 -18.18 -3.25 17.67
N ARG A 273 -19.45 -3.31 18.08
CA ARG A 273 -20.63 -3.22 17.20
C ARG A 273 -21.55 -2.07 17.61
N GLY A 274 -21.99 -1.28 16.62
CA GLY A 274 -23.07 -0.29 16.76
C GLY A 274 -22.83 0.71 17.89
N GLU A 275 -23.89 1.08 18.60
CA GLU A 275 -23.84 2.04 19.71
C GLU A 275 -22.93 1.58 20.85
N ASP A 276 -22.88 0.28 21.15
CA ASP A 276 -22.01 -0.25 22.20
C ASP A 276 -20.53 -0.05 21.85
N GLY A 277 -20.16 -0.42 20.63
CA GLY A 277 -18.79 -0.23 20.14
C GLY A 277 -18.41 1.25 19.98
N LEU A 278 -19.34 2.11 19.55
CA LEU A 278 -19.13 3.57 19.51
C LEU A 278 -18.96 4.17 20.91
N LYS A 279 -19.67 3.63 21.92
CA LYS A 279 -19.54 4.08 23.31
C LYS A 279 -18.19 3.67 23.90
N VAL A 280 -17.73 2.44 23.61
CA VAL A 280 -16.41 1.97 24.03
C VAL A 280 -15.30 2.71 23.30
N ASN A 281 -15.50 3.02 22.01
CA ASN A 281 -14.63 3.84 21.16
C ASN A 281 -13.15 3.42 21.19
N ARG A 282 -12.88 2.11 21.08
CA ARG A 282 -11.53 1.56 21.13
C ARG A 282 -11.17 0.88 19.82
N LEU A 283 -10.11 1.37 19.19
CA LEU A 283 -9.64 0.89 17.89
C LEU A 283 -8.97 -0.49 17.99
N THR A 284 -9.06 -1.26 16.91
CA THR A 284 -8.02 -2.23 16.55
C THR A 284 -6.98 -1.53 15.69
N ARG A 285 -5.70 -1.61 16.07
CA ARG A 285 -4.64 -0.95 15.29
C ARG A 285 -3.29 -1.63 15.30
N ASN A 286 -2.49 -1.38 14.27
CA ASN A 286 -1.11 -1.88 14.15
C ASN A 286 -1.08 -3.41 14.23
N VAL A 287 -1.72 -4.05 13.25
CA VAL A 287 -1.82 -5.52 13.15
C VAL A 287 -1.01 -5.98 11.95
N VAL A 288 -0.06 -6.89 12.18
CA VAL A 288 0.73 -7.53 11.14
C VAL A 288 0.44 -9.03 11.11
N ILE A 289 0.15 -9.55 9.92
CA ILE A 289 -0.05 -10.98 9.66
C ILE A 289 0.97 -11.40 8.60
N ARG A 290 1.89 -12.32 8.91
CA ARG A 290 2.90 -12.75 7.93
C ARG A 290 3.13 -14.24 7.88
N LYS A 291 3.62 -14.77 6.74
CA LYS A 291 4.12 -16.14 6.62
C LYS A 291 3.12 -17.20 7.11
N SER A 292 1.82 -16.96 6.91
CA SER A 292 0.72 -17.76 7.50
C SER A 292 -0.22 -18.35 6.45
N ILE A 293 -0.99 -19.36 6.85
CA ILE A 293 -1.90 -20.12 6.00
C ILE A 293 -3.35 -19.86 6.42
N ALA A 294 -4.22 -19.60 5.44
CA ALA A 294 -5.67 -19.74 5.59
C ALA A 294 -6.14 -20.92 4.74
N LEU A 295 -6.78 -21.92 5.36
CA LEU A 295 -7.35 -23.09 4.67
C LEU A 295 -8.80 -22.80 4.33
N ARG A 296 -9.77 -23.59 4.82
CA ARG A 296 -11.19 -23.26 4.66
C ARG A 296 -11.55 -22.12 5.61
N GLY A 297 -12.52 -21.31 5.19
CA GLY A 297 -13.04 -20.19 5.96
C GLY A 297 -13.84 -19.24 5.08
N ALA A 298 -14.65 -18.38 5.67
CA ALA A 298 -15.48 -17.43 4.94
C ALA A 298 -14.65 -16.28 4.30
N GLY A 299 -13.46 -15.99 4.84
CA GLY A 299 -12.51 -15.02 4.31
C GLY A 299 -11.09 -15.30 4.82
N GLY A 300 -10.08 -15.05 3.98
CA GLY A 300 -8.67 -15.15 4.35
C GLY A 300 -8.28 -14.03 5.31
N ILE A 301 -8.22 -12.79 4.80
CA ILE A 301 -8.14 -11.57 5.62
C ILE A 301 -9.49 -10.87 5.64
N VAL A 302 -9.95 -10.51 6.85
CA VAL A 302 -11.29 -9.95 7.05
C VAL A 302 -11.24 -8.70 7.92
N CYS A 303 -11.89 -7.62 7.50
CA CYS A 303 -12.20 -6.49 8.37
C CYS A 303 -13.72 -6.39 8.55
N GLY A 304 -14.17 -6.56 9.80
CA GLY A 304 -15.56 -6.40 10.23
C GLY A 304 -16.37 -7.69 10.42
N THR A 305 -17.69 -7.60 10.62
CA THR A 305 -18.54 -6.38 10.46
C THR A 305 -18.52 -5.43 11.65
N GLU A 306 -18.01 -5.88 12.79
CA GLU A 306 -18.01 -5.17 14.06
C GLU A 306 -16.87 -4.17 14.08
N ILE A 307 -17.04 -3.00 13.43
CA ILE A 307 -15.97 -2.00 13.25
C ILE A 307 -16.23 -0.66 13.95
N ALA A 308 -17.16 -0.61 14.91
CA ALA A 308 -17.67 0.64 15.46
C ALA A 308 -16.58 1.52 16.09
N GLY A 309 -15.63 0.92 16.82
CA GLY A 309 -14.47 1.60 17.39
C GLY A 309 -13.35 1.94 16.39
N GLY A 310 -13.43 1.47 15.15
CA GLY A 310 -12.43 1.69 14.09
C GLY A 310 -11.36 0.59 13.99
N VAL A 311 -10.96 0.28 12.76
CA VAL A 311 -9.82 -0.57 12.41
C VAL A 311 -8.83 0.26 11.59
N ARG A 312 -7.57 0.30 12.00
CA ARG A 312 -6.52 1.11 11.33
C ARG A 312 -5.19 0.38 11.26
N ASN A 313 -4.43 0.52 10.17
CA ASN A 313 -3.07 -0.01 10.06
C ASN A 313 -3.06 -1.54 10.21
N VAL A 314 -3.50 -2.22 9.15
CA VAL A 314 -3.47 -3.67 9.03
C VAL A 314 -2.55 -4.02 7.86
N TYR A 315 -1.59 -4.90 8.08
CA TYR A 315 -0.66 -5.34 7.05
C TYR A 315 -0.62 -6.86 6.99
N MET A 316 -0.84 -7.42 5.81
CA MET A 316 -0.66 -8.84 5.55
C MET A 316 0.36 -9.06 4.45
N CYS A 317 1.34 -9.94 4.71
CA CYS A 317 2.32 -10.29 3.70
C CYS A 317 2.77 -11.75 3.72
N ASP A 318 3.20 -12.25 2.57
CA ASP A 318 3.83 -13.57 2.45
C ASP A 318 2.90 -14.70 2.95
N CYS A 319 1.62 -14.66 2.61
CA CYS A 319 0.60 -15.61 3.09
C CYS A 319 0.04 -16.47 1.96
N VAL A 320 -0.50 -17.64 2.32
CA VAL A 320 -1.09 -18.58 1.37
C VAL A 320 -2.53 -18.93 1.77
N PHE A 321 -3.46 -18.79 0.84
CA PHE A 321 -4.87 -19.12 1.03
C PHE A 321 -5.26 -20.31 0.16
N GLU A 322 -5.76 -21.38 0.79
CA GLU A 322 -6.13 -22.62 0.10
C GLU A 322 -7.53 -23.08 0.54
N GLY A 323 -8.55 -22.66 -0.22
CA GLY A 323 -9.92 -23.12 -0.06
C GLY A 323 -10.84 -22.22 0.79
N THR A 324 -10.42 -20.99 1.11
CA THR A 324 -11.31 -19.97 1.66
C THR A 324 -12.40 -19.62 0.65
N ASP A 325 -13.52 -19.12 1.13
CA ASP A 325 -14.59 -18.63 0.28
C ASP A 325 -14.17 -17.32 -0.42
N GLN A 326 -13.53 -16.41 0.31
CA GLN A 326 -13.04 -15.13 -0.20
C GLN A 326 -11.59 -14.91 0.23
N ALA A 327 -10.77 -14.26 -0.59
CA ALA A 327 -9.38 -13.96 -0.20
C ALA A 327 -9.34 -12.71 0.69
N PHE A 328 -9.80 -11.58 0.15
CA PHE A 328 -9.76 -10.27 0.78
C PHE A 328 -11.19 -9.78 1.03
N ARG A 329 -11.63 -9.78 2.29
CA ARG A 329 -13.02 -9.56 2.68
C ARG A 329 -13.17 -8.32 3.56
N PHE A 330 -13.82 -7.29 3.05
CA PHE A 330 -14.11 -6.06 3.78
C PHE A 330 -15.62 -5.94 3.96
N LYS A 331 -16.11 -6.02 5.19
CA LYS A 331 -17.55 -6.08 5.43
C LYS A 331 -17.97 -5.12 6.52
N THR A 332 -19.02 -4.37 6.26
CA THR A 332 -19.74 -3.57 7.25
C THR A 332 -21.18 -3.41 6.80
N ARG A 333 -21.98 -2.68 7.56
CA ARG A 333 -23.33 -2.29 7.17
C ARG A 333 -23.80 -1.12 8.01
N ARG A 334 -24.79 -0.38 7.54
CA ARG A 334 -25.60 0.45 8.44
C ARG A 334 -26.33 -0.50 9.41
N PRO A 335 -26.49 -0.20 10.70
CA PRO A 335 -25.93 0.91 11.47
C PRO A 335 -24.71 0.45 12.32
N ARG A 336 -23.60 0.02 11.72
CA ARG A 336 -22.42 -0.44 12.48
C ARG A 336 -21.58 0.70 13.05
N GLY A 337 -21.51 1.84 12.35
CA GLY A 337 -20.60 2.94 12.68
C GLY A 337 -19.11 2.60 12.49
N GLY A 338 -18.25 3.55 12.84
CA GLY A 338 -16.80 3.38 12.80
C GLY A 338 -16.22 3.34 11.38
N PHE A 339 -15.04 2.74 11.24
CA PHE A 339 -14.28 2.77 10.00
C PHE A 339 -13.28 1.63 9.83
N VAL A 340 -12.83 1.43 8.59
CA VAL A 340 -11.63 0.65 8.26
C VAL A 340 -10.73 1.53 7.40
N GLU A 341 -9.47 1.71 7.81
CA GLU A 341 -8.50 2.41 6.97
C GLU A 341 -7.08 1.88 7.06
N ASN A 342 -6.28 2.16 6.03
CA ASN A 342 -4.88 1.76 5.93
C ASN A 342 -4.71 0.24 6.05
N VAL A 343 -5.28 -0.48 5.08
CA VAL A 343 -5.10 -1.93 4.94
C VAL A 343 -4.19 -2.19 3.75
N TYR A 344 -3.10 -2.90 4.00
CA TYR A 344 -2.07 -3.22 3.01
C TYR A 344 -1.91 -4.72 2.93
N VAL A 345 -2.01 -5.28 1.73
CA VAL A 345 -1.83 -6.71 1.48
C VAL A 345 -0.87 -6.89 0.32
N GLU A 346 0.18 -7.69 0.51
CA GLU A 346 1.10 -8.01 -0.57
C GLU A 346 1.68 -9.42 -0.51
N ARG A 347 2.14 -9.94 -1.64
CA ARG A 347 2.77 -11.26 -1.75
C ARG A 347 1.87 -12.38 -1.21
N VAL A 348 0.67 -12.50 -1.77
CA VAL A 348 -0.31 -13.54 -1.40
C VAL A 348 -0.57 -14.48 -2.56
N LEU A 349 -0.48 -15.79 -2.31
CA LEU A 349 -0.94 -16.84 -3.21
C LEU A 349 -2.32 -17.33 -2.73
N ALA A 350 -3.34 -17.28 -3.57
CA ALA A 350 -4.71 -17.60 -3.18
C ALA A 350 -5.45 -18.50 -4.16
N ASN A 351 -6.09 -19.54 -3.64
CA ASN A 351 -7.07 -20.37 -4.32
C ASN A 351 -8.39 -20.30 -3.55
N VAL A 352 -9.44 -19.67 -4.11
CA VAL A 352 -10.67 -19.35 -3.39
C VAL A 352 -11.94 -19.78 -4.12
N LYS A 353 -13.02 -19.99 -3.38
CA LYS A 353 -14.26 -20.57 -3.94
C LYS A 353 -15.21 -19.54 -4.54
N ARG A 354 -15.19 -18.30 -4.04
CA ARG A 354 -16.11 -17.22 -4.44
C ARG A 354 -15.33 -16.00 -4.93
N GLN A 355 -15.60 -14.81 -4.40
CA GLN A 355 -14.93 -13.57 -4.80
C GLN A 355 -13.49 -13.53 -4.28
N ALA A 356 -12.52 -13.14 -5.11
CA ALA A 356 -11.18 -12.89 -4.62
C ALA A 356 -11.13 -11.61 -3.76
N LEU A 357 -11.55 -10.48 -4.34
CA LEU A 357 -11.76 -9.23 -3.60
C LEU A 357 -13.27 -9.01 -3.39
N TYR A 358 -13.68 -8.96 -2.13
CA TYR A 358 -15.06 -8.68 -1.74
C TYR A 358 -15.12 -7.52 -0.75
N CYS A 359 -15.87 -6.48 -1.09
CA CYS A 359 -16.17 -5.37 -0.20
C CYS A 359 -17.68 -5.08 -0.21
N ASP A 360 -18.34 -5.19 0.94
CA ASP A 360 -19.76 -4.88 1.09
C ASP A 360 -20.02 -3.98 2.29
N MET A 361 -20.60 -2.81 2.03
CA MET A 361 -21.04 -1.86 3.05
C MET A 361 -22.57 -1.81 3.22
N LEU A 362 -23.34 -2.51 2.39
CA LEU A 362 -24.81 -2.48 2.43
C LEU A 362 -25.34 -3.56 3.38
N GLY A 363 -24.74 -4.75 3.37
CA GLY A 363 -25.27 -5.92 4.03
C GLY A 363 -26.52 -6.47 3.33
N SER A 364 -27.21 -7.41 3.98
CA SER A 364 -28.42 -8.04 3.42
C SER A 364 -29.70 -7.58 4.11
N ALA A 365 -30.80 -7.50 3.35
CA ALA A 365 -32.12 -7.16 3.88
C ALA A 365 -32.58 -8.08 5.04
N ARG A 366 -32.09 -9.33 5.08
CA ARG A 366 -32.30 -10.25 6.22
C ARG A 366 -31.89 -9.65 7.57
N TRP A 367 -30.82 -8.87 7.60
CA TRP A 367 -30.20 -8.38 8.83
C TRP A 367 -30.54 -6.93 9.15
N VAL A 368 -30.79 -6.10 8.14
CA VAL A 368 -30.92 -4.65 8.31
C VAL A 368 -32.11 -4.06 7.55
N GLY A 369 -32.98 -4.92 6.98
CA GLY A 369 -34.19 -4.50 6.27
C GLY A 369 -33.88 -3.53 5.13
N GLU A 370 -34.63 -2.42 5.08
CA GLU A 370 -34.48 -1.37 4.07
C GLU A 370 -33.11 -0.68 4.10
N LEU A 371 -32.35 -0.78 5.19
CA LEU A 371 -30.99 -0.22 5.26
C LEU A 371 -30.00 -0.96 4.37
N ALA A 372 -30.34 -2.16 3.87
CA ALA A 372 -29.56 -2.87 2.87
C ALA A 372 -29.77 -2.33 1.45
N GLN A 373 -30.80 -1.50 1.24
CA GLN A 373 -31.03 -0.88 -0.06
C GLN A 373 -29.97 0.18 -0.32
N ARG A 374 -29.46 0.20 -1.55
CA ARG A 374 -28.52 1.20 -2.03
C ARG A 374 -29.18 2.58 -2.06
N TYR A 375 -30.35 2.69 -2.68
CA TYR A 375 -31.10 3.94 -2.81
C TYR A 375 -32.43 3.90 -2.04
N PRO A 376 -32.96 5.06 -1.61
CA PRO A 376 -32.33 6.39 -1.66
C PRO A 376 -31.10 6.47 -0.74
N ALA A 377 -30.15 7.37 -1.07
CA ALA A 377 -29.02 7.64 -0.20
C ALA A 377 -29.53 8.08 1.19
N ARG A 378 -28.89 7.57 2.24
CA ARG A 378 -29.34 7.81 3.63
C ARG A 378 -28.62 9.02 4.23
N ALA A 379 -29.20 9.59 5.29
CA ALA A 379 -28.51 10.62 6.05
C ALA A 379 -27.25 10.04 6.71
N VAL A 380 -26.15 10.80 6.69
CA VAL A 380 -24.92 10.42 7.39
C VAL A 380 -25.10 10.61 8.89
N THR A 381 -24.85 9.57 9.66
CA THR A 381 -24.97 9.54 11.13
C THR A 381 -23.69 8.93 11.74
N PRO A 382 -23.50 8.97 13.08
CA PRO A 382 -22.40 8.25 13.73
C PRO A 382 -22.38 6.73 13.45
N LEU A 383 -23.53 6.16 13.08
CA LEU A 383 -23.67 4.74 12.74
C LEU A 383 -23.47 4.44 11.24
N THR A 384 -23.14 5.46 10.44
CA THR A 384 -22.77 5.30 9.03
C THR A 384 -21.27 4.99 8.93
N PRO A 385 -20.87 3.76 8.55
CA PRO A 385 -19.46 3.39 8.47
C PRO A 385 -18.78 3.93 7.21
N TRP A 386 -17.45 3.95 7.19
CA TRP A 386 -16.68 4.29 6.00
C TRP A 386 -15.40 3.47 5.87
N PHE A 387 -14.99 3.17 4.63
CA PHE A 387 -13.72 2.51 4.31
C PHE A 387 -12.82 3.43 3.51
N ALA A 388 -11.53 3.45 3.83
CA ALA A 388 -10.54 4.21 3.08
C ALA A 388 -9.19 3.49 2.96
N ASN A 389 -8.40 3.81 1.93
CA ASN A 389 -6.99 3.47 1.83
C ASN A 389 -6.73 1.95 1.95
N ILE A 390 -7.26 1.19 0.98
CA ILE A 390 -7.04 -0.26 0.88
C ILE A 390 -6.14 -0.52 -0.34
N SER A 391 -5.00 -1.16 -0.12
CA SER A 391 -4.02 -1.51 -1.16
C SER A 391 -3.73 -3.00 -1.13
N ILE A 392 -3.88 -3.65 -2.29
CA ILE A 392 -3.63 -5.08 -2.47
C ILE A 392 -2.77 -5.23 -3.72
N HIS A 393 -1.56 -5.78 -3.60
CA HIS A 393 -0.69 -5.99 -4.76
C HIS A 393 0.27 -7.17 -4.67
N ASP A 394 0.86 -7.55 -5.80
CA ASP A 394 1.75 -8.72 -5.90
C ASP A 394 1.02 -9.99 -5.43
N VAL A 395 -0.08 -10.33 -6.12
CA VAL A 395 -0.98 -11.42 -5.75
C VAL A 395 -1.17 -12.37 -6.94
N GLU A 396 -1.16 -13.68 -6.66
CA GLU A 396 -1.63 -14.69 -7.61
C GLU A 396 -2.90 -15.37 -7.10
N ILE A 397 -3.97 -15.31 -7.90
CA ILE A 397 -5.25 -15.96 -7.65
C ILE A 397 -5.38 -17.13 -8.63
N THR A 398 -5.15 -18.35 -8.17
CA THR A 398 -5.15 -19.54 -9.04
C THR A 398 -6.56 -20.01 -9.42
N GLY A 399 -7.59 -19.54 -8.71
CA GLY A 399 -8.98 -19.79 -9.01
C GLY A 399 -9.92 -18.97 -8.12
N CYS A 400 -10.96 -18.38 -8.71
CA CYS A 400 -12.09 -17.75 -8.01
C CYS A 400 -13.35 -17.70 -8.89
N SER A 401 -14.53 -17.49 -8.30
CA SER A 401 -15.77 -17.29 -9.08
C SER A 401 -15.81 -15.91 -9.71
N THR A 402 -15.42 -14.88 -8.95
CA THR A 402 -15.47 -13.48 -9.37
C THR A 402 -14.20 -12.80 -8.90
N LEU A 403 -13.56 -12.00 -9.76
CA LEU A 403 -12.31 -11.33 -9.39
C LEU A 403 -12.56 -10.20 -8.38
N VAL A 404 -13.48 -9.27 -8.68
CA VAL A 404 -13.78 -8.10 -7.84
C VAL A 404 -15.28 -7.90 -7.66
N ASP A 405 -15.74 -7.73 -6.42
CA ASP A 405 -17.09 -7.26 -6.10
C ASP A 405 -17.01 -6.25 -4.95
N VAL A 406 -17.08 -4.97 -5.30
CA VAL A 406 -16.99 -3.85 -4.36
C VAL A 406 -18.29 -3.06 -4.40
N SER A 407 -18.95 -2.93 -3.25
CA SER A 407 -20.18 -2.17 -3.04
C SER A 407 -20.02 -1.24 -1.83
N GLY A 408 -19.83 0.05 -2.11
CA GLY A 408 -19.81 1.11 -1.11
C GLY A 408 -21.22 1.59 -0.71
N LEU A 409 -21.26 2.70 0.04
CA LEU A 409 -22.50 3.42 0.32
C LEU A 409 -22.60 4.64 -0.61
N PRO A 410 -23.75 4.94 -1.22
CA PRO A 410 -23.86 6.13 -2.07
C PRO A 410 -23.73 7.44 -1.30
N GLU A 411 -24.07 7.49 0.00
CA GLU A 411 -23.86 8.67 0.85
C GLU A 411 -22.42 8.79 1.41
N ILE A 412 -21.68 7.67 1.51
CA ILE A 412 -20.25 7.66 1.88
C ILE A 412 -19.54 6.58 1.05
N PRO A 413 -19.12 6.92 -0.18
CA PRO A 413 -18.41 5.99 -1.05
C PRO A 413 -17.10 5.51 -0.43
N VAL A 414 -16.65 4.31 -0.80
CA VAL A 414 -15.32 3.79 -0.41
C VAL A 414 -14.24 4.72 -0.98
N LYS A 415 -13.24 5.08 -0.19
CA LYS A 415 -12.17 5.99 -0.61
C LYS A 415 -10.87 5.24 -0.90
N ASN A 416 -10.25 5.46 -2.05
CA ASN A 416 -8.92 4.94 -2.39
C ASN A 416 -8.77 3.42 -2.26
N PHE A 417 -9.10 2.72 -3.33
CA PHE A 417 -8.89 1.28 -3.47
C PHE A 417 -7.88 1.01 -4.59
N PHE A 418 -6.80 0.27 -4.29
CA PHE A 418 -5.79 -0.15 -5.25
C PHE A 418 -5.68 -1.67 -5.31
N PHE A 419 -5.66 -2.19 -6.53
CA PHE A 419 -5.52 -3.61 -6.83
C PHE A 419 -4.52 -3.79 -7.98
N GLY A 420 -3.27 -4.16 -7.69
CA GLY A 420 -2.17 -4.05 -8.65
C GLY A 420 -1.23 -5.25 -8.70
N ASN A 421 -0.53 -5.48 -9.83
CA ASN A 421 0.38 -6.61 -10.02
C ASN A 421 -0.29 -7.95 -9.68
N VAL A 422 -1.39 -8.24 -10.36
CA VAL A 422 -2.23 -9.42 -10.07
C VAL A 422 -2.23 -10.36 -11.26
N LYS A 423 -2.00 -11.65 -11.01
CA LYS A 423 -2.34 -12.72 -11.94
C LYS A 423 -3.53 -13.48 -11.40
N ALA A 424 -4.60 -13.64 -12.19
CA ALA A 424 -5.82 -14.26 -11.72
C ALA A 424 -6.45 -15.21 -12.74
N ARG A 425 -7.02 -16.32 -12.26
CA ARG A 425 -7.98 -17.13 -13.01
C ARG A 425 -9.35 -17.00 -12.36
N CYS A 426 -10.35 -16.57 -13.13
CA CYS A 426 -11.70 -16.35 -12.62
C CYS A 426 -12.78 -16.69 -13.65
N ASN A 427 -14.01 -16.96 -13.17
CA ASN A 427 -15.16 -17.16 -14.06
C ASN A 427 -15.76 -15.82 -14.52
N GLN A 428 -15.76 -14.81 -13.62
CA GLN A 428 -16.30 -13.48 -13.84
C GLN A 428 -15.30 -12.40 -13.39
N ILE A 429 -15.28 -11.27 -14.09
CA ILE A 429 -14.46 -10.11 -13.72
C ILE A 429 -15.11 -9.38 -12.54
N GLY A 430 -16.37 -8.99 -12.70
CA GLY A 430 -17.20 -8.43 -11.62
C GLY A 430 -17.40 -6.93 -11.69
N ARG A 431 -17.45 -6.26 -10.53
CA ARG A 431 -17.95 -4.86 -10.44
C ARG A 431 -17.34 -4.03 -9.31
N VAL A 432 -17.40 -2.71 -9.50
CA VAL A 432 -17.11 -1.70 -8.49
C VAL A 432 -18.22 -0.64 -8.46
N CYS A 433 -18.81 -0.43 -7.28
CA CYS A 433 -19.91 0.48 -7.06
C CYS A 433 -19.65 1.41 -5.87
N ASP A 434 -19.98 2.70 -6.02
CA ASP A 434 -19.90 3.72 -4.96
C ASP A 434 -18.49 3.85 -4.38
N VAL A 435 -17.53 4.24 -5.23
CA VAL A 435 -16.10 4.40 -4.87
C VAL A 435 -15.57 5.74 -5.37
N THR A 436 -14.93 6.54 -4.52
CA THR A 436 -14.35 7.82 -4.97
C THR A 436 -13.11 7.62 -5.85
N LYS A 437 -12.26 6.63 -5.53
CA LYS A 437 -11.06 6.33 -6.31
C LYS A 437 -10.76 4.84 -6.32
N PHE A 438 -10.90 4.23 -7.49
CA PHE A 438 -10.53 2.84 -7.76
C PHE A 438 -9.38 2.78 -8.77
N SER A 439 -8.38 1.94 -8.55
CA SER A 439 -7.26 1.76 -9.48
C SER A 439 -6.85 0.30 -9.60
N MET A 440 -6.84 -0.19 -10.84
CA MET A 440 -6.24 -1.46 -11.24
C MET A 440 -4.97 -1.20 -12.04
N LYS A 441 -3.90 -1.92 -11.71
CA LYS A 441 -2.59 -1.84 -12.37
C LYS A 441 -2.06 -3.23 -12.68
N ASP A 442 -1.67 -3.48 -13.92
CA ASP A 442 -0.98 -4.72 -14.34
C ASP A 442 -1.69 -5.97 -13.82
N VAL A 443 -2.99 -6.04 -14.11
CA VAL A 443 -3.89 -7.14 -13.71
C VAL A 443 -4.11 -8.02 -14.93
N ARG A 444 -3.58 -9.23 -14.86
CA ARG A 444 -3.63 -10.24 -15.94
C ARG A 444 -4.61 -11.33 -15.57
N VAL A 445 -5.62 -11.53 -16.40
CA VAL A 445 -6.74 -12.41 -16.08
C VAL A 445 -6.91 -13.51 -17.12
N GLU A 446 -7.05 -14.75 -16.64
CA GLU A 446 -7.55 -15.88 -17.41
C GLU A 446 -9.05 -16.02 -17.13
N SER A 447 -9.90 -15.58 -18.08
CA SER A 447 -11.37 -15.60 -17.94
C SER A 447 -12.06 -15.62 -19.31
N SER A 448 -13.20 -16.29 -19.40
CA SER A 448 -14.11 -16.15 -20.56
C SER A 448 -14.95 -14.87 -20.50
N ASP A 449 -15.18 -14.35 -19.30
CA ASP A 449 -15.78 -13.04 -19.09
C ASP A 449 -14.72 -11.94 -19.31
N THR A 450 -15.13 -10.85 -19.95
CA THR A 450 -14.28 -9.71 -20.33
C THR A 450 -14.83 -8.38 -19.84
N VAL A 451 -15.93 -8.36 -19.09
CA VAL A 451 -16.62 -7.12 -18.72
C VAL A 451 -16.43 -6.80 -17.25
N MET A 452 -15.81 -5.66 -16.97
CA MET A 452 -15.80 -5.03 -15.65
C MET A 452 -16.89 -3.96 -15.59
N CYS A 453 -17.81 -4.08 -14.64
CA CYS A 453 -18.86 -3.09 -14.42
C CYS A 453 -18.42 -2.01 -13.42
N ILE A 454 -18.65 -0.75 -13.75
CA ILE A 454 -18.46 0.38 -12.83
C ILE A 454 -19.75 1.16 -12.65
N ASP A 455 -19.98 1.68 -11.44
CA ASP A 455 -21.19 2.43 -11.11
C ASP A 455 -20.92 3.47 -10.01
N ASN A 456 -21.34 4.72 -10.23
CA ASN A 456 -21.25 5.82 -9.27
C ASN A 456 -19.83 5.96 -8.67
N CYS A 457 -18.85 6.19 -9.54
CA CYS A 457 -17.45 6.33 -9.13
C CYS A 457 -16.92 7.73 -9.49
N ASP A 458 -16.24 8.42 -8.58
CA ASP A 458 -15.63 9.71 -8.96
C ASP A 458 -14.43 9.48 -9.91
N TYR A 459 -13.62 8.47 -9.61
CA TYR A 459 -12.44 8.11 -10.39
C TYR A 459 -12.26 6.59 -10.47
N ALA A 460 -12.10 6.07 -11.69
CA ALA A 460 -11.69 4.70 -11.93
C ALA A 460 -10.55 4.66 -12.95
N SER A 461 -9.49 3.92 -12.66
CA SER A 461 -8.37 3.76 -13.58
C SER A 461 -7.96 2.30 -13.74
N PHE A 462 -7.75 1.90 -15.00
CA PHE A 462 -7.33 0.56 -15.40
C PHE A 462 -6.11 0.70 -16.30
N PHE A 463 -4.92 0.38 -15.79
CA PHE A 463 -3.66 0.44 -16.53
C PHE A 463 -3.08 -0.97 -16.64
N GLY A 464 -2.88 -1.49 -17.86
CA GLY A 464 -2.40 -2.87 -18.04
C GLY A 464 -3.39 -3.93 -17.55
N PHE A 465 -4.70 -3.65 -17.65
CA PHE A 465 -5.75 -4.63 -17.34
C PHE A 465 -6.06 -5.47 -18.59
N SER A 466 -5.75 -6.76 -18.56
CA SER A 466 -5.75 -7.58 -19.79
C SER A 466 -6.26 -9.00 -19.57
N ASN A 467 -6.97 -9.52 -20.58
CA ASN A 467 -7.23 -10.95 -20.70
C ASN A 467 -5.99 -11.62 -21.30
N VAL A 468 -5.52 -12.70 -20.68
CA VAL A 468 -4.39 -13.49 -21.20
C VAL A 468 -4.83 -14.87 -21.69
N ALA A 469 -6.10 -15.24 -21.49
CA ALA A 469 -6.66 -16.51 -21.99
C ALA A 469 -7.22 -16.41 -23.42
N THR A 470 -7.61 -15.21 -23.86
CA THR A 470 -8.19 -14.96 -25.18
C THR A 470 -7.66 -13.65 -25.75
N ASP A 471 -7.72 -13.49 -27.08
CA ASP A 471 -7.41 -12.20 -27.74
C ASP A 471 -8.50 -11.13 -27.51
N SER A 472 -9.57 -11.46 -26.77
CA SER A 472 -10.65 -10.50 -26.50
C SER A 472 -10.21 -9.50 -25.43
N PRO A 473 -10.22 -8.19 -25.72
CA PRO A 473 -9.80 -7.17 -24.76
C PRO A 473 -10.80 -7.05 -23.62
N MET A 474 -10.29 -6.63 -22.44
CA MET A 474 -11.13 -6.24 -21.31
C MET A 474 -11.96 -5.00 -21.67
N LYS A 475 -13.24 -5.01 -21.28
CA LYS A 475 -14.20 -3.93 -21.48
C LYS A 475 -14.65 -3.37 -20.14
N ILE A 476 -14.78 -2.05 -20.07
CA ILE A 476 -15.31 -1.35 -18.91
C ILE A 476 -16.71 -0.82 -19.25
N GLU A 477 -17.74 -1.33 -18.58
CA GLU A 477 -19.13 -0.94 -18.80
C GLU A 477 -19.69 -0.16 -17.61
N LYS A 478 -20.54 0.85 -17.88
CA LYS A 478 -21.20 1.66 -16.85
C LYS A 478 -22.59 1.09 -16.57
N ALA A 479 -22.87 0.70 -15.31
CA ALA A 479 -24.09 -0.04 -14.95
C ALA A 479 -25.29 0.82 -14.50
N GLY A 480 -25.20 2.16 -14.58
CA GLY A 480 -26.32 3.07 -14.32
C GLY A 480 -25.91 4.44 -13.79
N GLY A 481 -25.00 4.49 -12.80
CA GLY A 481 -24.40 5.72 -12.30
C GLY A 481 -23.22 6.20 -13.15
N GLU A 482 -22.94 7.50 -13.09
CA GLU A 482 -21.80 8.09 -13.81
C GLU A 482 -20.46 7.64 -13.18
N CYS A 483 -19.43 7.58 -14.03
CA CYS A 483 -18.06 7.63 -13.57
C CYS A 483 -17.47 8.96 -14.05
N ARG A 484 -17.16 9.87 -13.12
CA ARG A 484 -16.78 11.25 -13.45
C ARG A 484 -15.45 11.30 -14.21
N TYR A 485 -14.49 10.48 -13.81
CA TYR A 485 -13.20 10.32 -14.49
C TYR A 485 -12.87 8.85 -14.69
N LEU A 486 -12.82 8.40 -15.95
CA LEU A 486 -12.45 7.03 -16.32
C LEU A 486 -11.18 7.05 -17.16
N ASN A 487 -10.11 6.43 -16.67
CA ASN A 487 -8.84 6.27 -17.39
C ASN A 487 -8.58 4.80 -17.70
N VAL A 488 -8.64 4.41 -18.97
CA VAL A 488 -8.36 3.04 -19.42
C VAL A 488 -7.17 3.07 -20.36
N GLN A 489 -6.09 2.40 -19.98
CA GLN A 489 -4.88 2.25 -20.76
C GLN A 489 -4.51 0.77 -20.81
N THR A 490 -4.53 0.21 -22.02
CA THR A 490 -4.13 -1.16 -22.28
C THR A 490 -2.91 -1.16 -23.19
N TYR A 491 -2.15 -2.23 -23.13
CA TYR A 491 -0.99 -2.42 -23.99
C TYR A 491 -0.80 -3.92 -24.25
N PRO A 492 -0.28 -4.31 -25.43
CA PRO A 492 -0.03 -5.72 -25.72
C PRO A 492 1.05 -6.27 -24.79
N LEU A 493 0.92 -7.54 -24.40
CA LEU A 493 1.92 -8.26 -23.59
C LEU A 493 3.04 -8.87 -24.45
N ALA A 494 3.22 -8.34 -25.66
CA ALA A 494 4.21 -8.80 -26.63
C ALA A 494 5.03 -7.61 -27.12
N PRO A 495 6.30 -7.82 -27.52
CA PRO A 495 7.11 -6.79 -28.14
C PRO A 495 6.41 -6.11 -29.31
N VAL A 496 6.50 -4.79 -29.37
CA VAL A 496 5.98 -3.96 -30.47
C VAL A 496 7.18 -3.32 -31.18
N ASN A 497 7.16 -3.37 -32.51
CA ASN A 497 8.12 -2.65 -33.34
C ASN A 497 7.45 -1.37 -33.87
N TYR A 498 7.89 -0.22 -33.38
CA TYR A 498 7.41 1.10 -33.75
C TYR A 498 8.10 1.58 -35.04
N GLN A 499 7.38 2.37 -35.84
CA GLN A 499 7.87 3.00 -37.08
C GLN A 499 7.54 4.51 -37.12
N SER A 500 7.10 5.04 -35.98
CA SER A 500 6.55 6.37 -35.79
C SER A 500 6.43 6.63 -34.28
N ILE A 501 6.32 7.91 -33.92
CA ILE A 501 6.06 8.36 -32.56
C ILE A 501 4.57 8.64 -32.42
N ARG A 502 3.97 8.18 -31.32
CA ARG A 502 2.55 8.39 -30.95
C ARG A 502 2.46 9.06 -29.58
N PRO A 503 2.46 10.40 -29.54
CA PRO A 503 2.59 11.14 -28.30
C PRO A 503 1.47 10.84 -27.30
N GLY A 504 1.84 10.44 -26.10
CA GLY A 504 0.92 10.22 -24.99
C GLY A 504 0.25 8.84 -24.93
N GLU A 505 0.55 7.94 -25.87
CA GLU A 505 0.22 6.51 -25.77
C GLU A 505 1.22 5.77 -24.86
N VAL A 506 0.86 4.56 -24.40
CA VAL A 506 1.80 3.70 -23.66
C VAL A 506 2.92 3.26 -24.61
N TRP A 507 4.15 3.66 -24.30
CA TRP A 507 5.33 3.29 -25.08
C TRP A 507 5.98 2.06 -24.46
N LEU A 508 6.06 0.98 -25.24
CA LEU A 508 6.69 -0.26 -24.82
C LEU A 508 8.15 -0.33 -25.27
N ASP A 509 8.99 -0.95 -24.44
CA ASP A 509 10.34 -1.33 -24.81
C ASP A 509 10.36 -2.53 -25.77
N THR A 510 11.55 -2.90 -26.26
CA THR A 510 11.73 -4.05 -27.17
C THR A 510 11.40 -5.41 -26.53
N GLU A 511 11.14 -5.47 -25.22
CA GLU A 511 10.68 -6.67 -24.51
C GLU A 511 9.16 -6.65 -24.26
N GLY A 512 8.46 -5.59 -24.67
CA GLY A 512 7.01 -5.44 -24.49
C GLY A 512 6.59 -4.92 -23.11
N LYS A 513 7.49 -4.29 -22.35
CA LYS A 513 7.17 -3.68 -21.05
C LYS A 513 6.99 -2.17 -21.20
N PRO A 514 6.08 -1.53 -20.43
CA PRO A 514 5.98 -0.07 -20.41
C PRO A 514 7.30 0.59 -20.00
N ILE A 515 7.72 1.61 -20.75
CA ILE A 515 8.90 2.42 -20.42
C ILE A 515 8.64 3.17 -19.10
N GLN A 516 9.63 3.15 -18.20
CA GLN A 516 9.62 3.83 -16.91
C GLN A 516 10.87 4.71 -16.80
N ALA A 517 10.72 5.96 -17.22
CA ALA A 517 11.75 6.97 -17.21
C ALA A 517 11.13 8.34 -16.93
N HIS A 518 10.83 8.62 -15.66
CA HIS A 518 10.23 9.89 -15.25
C HIS A 518 11.27 11.01 -15.10
N GLY A 519 10.85 12.27 -15.29
CA GLY A 519 11.75 13.42 -15.13
C GLY A 519 13.01 13.35 -15.99
N PHE A 520 12.89 12.71 -17.15
CA PHE A 520 14.02 12.13 -17.89
C PHE A 520 14.81 13.14 -18.72
N GLN A 521 15.99 12.70 -19.16
CA GLN A 521 16.73 13.32 -20.25
C GLN A 521 16.94 12.30 -21.39
N VAL A 522 16.99 12.78 -22.62
CA VAL A 522 17.44 11.99 -23.78
C VAL A 522 18.70 12.61 -24.35
N THR A 523 19.69 11.78 -24.68
CA THR A 523 20.96 12.22 -25.25
C THR A 523 21.35 11.34 -26.43
N PHE A 524 22.14 11.87 -27.37
CA PHE A 524 22.70 11.11 -28.48
C PHE A 524 24.22 10.99 -28.32
N ARG A 525 24.72 9.76 -28.31
CA ARG A 525 26.15 9.46 -28.20
C ARG A 525 26.47 8.10 -28.82
N ASP A 526 27.66 7.97 -29.39
CA ASP A 526 28.17 6.69 -29.92
C ASP A 526 27.20 6.03 -30.92
N GLY A 527 26.52 6.84 -31.74
CA GLY A 527 25.55 6.39 -32.74
C GLY A 527 24.19 5.93 -32.18
N LYS A 528 23.91 6.18 -30.90
CA LYS A 528 22.66 5.78 -30.23
C LYS A 528 22.05 6.92 -29.43
N TYR A 529 20.72 6.88 -29.33
CA TYR A 529 19.97 7.63 -28.34
C TYR A 529 19.94 6.87 -27.03
N TYR A 530 20.04 7.59 -25.92
CA TYR A 530 19.85 7.06 -24.59
C TYR A 530 18.79 7.89 -23.87
N TRP A 531 17.75 7.23 -23.38
CA TRP A 531 16.67 7.81 -22.61
C TRP A 531 16.77 7.27 -21.18
N TYR A 532 17.03 8.14 -20.22
CA TYR A 532 17.11 7.74 -18.81
C TYR A 532 16.28 8.64 -17.92
N GLY A 533 15.65 8.03 -16.92
CA GLY A 533 14.75 8.69 -15.98
C GLY A 533 14.50 7.81 -14.77
N GLU A 534 13.65 8.28 -13.87
CA GLU A 534 13.32 7.52 -12.66
C GLU A 534 12.49 6.27 -12.99
N ASP A 535 12.83 5.16 -12.34
CA ASP A 535 12.04 3.93 -12.36
C ASP A 535 10.91 4.03 -11.31
N LYS A 536 9.65 4.11 -11.76
CA LYS A 536 8.46 4.13 -10.91
C LYS A 536 7.71 2.80 -10.89
N THR A 537 8.30 1.71 -11.42
CA THR A 537 7.65 0.39 -11.53
C THR A 537 7.03 -0.08 -10.22
N HIS A 538 7.70 0.17 -9.10
CA HIS A 538 7.28 -0.27 -7.75
C HIS A 538 6.77 0.87 -6.85
N THR A 539 6.55 2.06 -7.39
CA THR A 539 5.94 3.18 -6.65
C THR A 539 4.43 2.99 -6.61
N LEU A 540 3.99 2.05 -5.77
CA LEU A 540 2.59 1.64 -5.63
C LEU A 540 1.95 2.28 -4.40
N PHE A 541 0.66 2.61 -4.47
CA PHE A 541 -0.09 3.12 -3.33
C PHE A 541 0.07 2.19 -2.11
N GLY A 542 0.40 2.77 -0.95
CA GLY A 542 0.56 2.01 0.30
C GLY A 542 1.93 1.36 0.49
N THR A 543 2.82 1.45 -0.49
CA THR A 543 4.24 1.11 -0.31
C THR A 543 5.03 2.34 0.13
N ASN A 544 6.22 2.13 0.68
CA ASN A 544 7.20 3.18 0.97
C ASN A 544 8.27 3.31 -0.14
N ARG A 545 8.04 2.72 -1.33
CA ARG A 545 9.01 2.68 -2.43
C ARG A 545 8.85 3.88 -3.36
N MET A 546 9.42 5.01 -2.95
CA MET A 546 9.33 6.28 -3.68
C MET A 546 10.39 6.42 -4.79
N PHE A 547 11.57 5.82 -4.60
CA PHE A 547 12.68 5.82 -5.55
C PHE A 547 13.02 4.40 -5.96
N GLY A 548 12.77 4.06 -7.24
CA GLY A 548 13.12 2.76 -7.82
C GLY A 548 14.47 2.73 -8.51
N GLY A 549 15.27 3.80 -8.44
CA GLY A 549 16.51 3.95 -9.21
C GLY A 549 16.33 4.80 -10.48
N VAL A 550 17.40 4.91 -11.27
CA VAL A 550 17.39 5.52 -12.60
C VAL A 550 17.57 4.42 -13.64
N ARG A 551 16.57 4.25 -14.51
CA ARG A 551 16.57 3.27 -15.60
C ARG A 551 16.97 3.94 -16.90
N CYS A 552 17.67 3.20 -17.76
CA CYS A 552 18.16 3.68 -19.04
C CYS A 552 17.69 2.77 -20.18
N TYR A 553 17.29 3.39 -21.28
CA TYR A 553 16.90 2.74 -22.52
C TYR A 553 17.79 3.24 -23.65
N SER A 554 18.11 2.39 -24.62
CA SER A 554 18.89 2.76 -25.81
C SER A 554 18.12 2.54 -27.11
N SER A 555 18.34 3.38 -28.11
CA SER A 555 17.72 3.25 -29.43
C SER A 555 18.66 3.71 -30.55
N THR A 556 18.59 3.07 -31.71
CA THR A 556 19.30 3.52 -32.93
C THR A 556 18.40 4.28 -33.89
N ASP A 557 17.09 4.15 -33.76
CA ASP A 557 16.08 4.69 -34.67
C ASP A 557 15.15 5.72 -34.01
N PHE A 558 15.31 5.95 -32.70
CA PHE A 558 14.50 6.86 -31.87
C PHE A 558 13.05 6.39 -31.62
N TYR A 559 12.65 5.24 -32.18
CA TYR A 559 11.32 4.66 -32.05
C TYR A 559 11.30 3.46 -31.10
N ASN A 560 12.30 2.59 -31.24
CA ASN A 560 12.39 1.32 -30.56
C ASN A 560 13.47 1.37 -29.49
N TRP A 561 13.04 1.24 -28.24
CA TRP A 561 13.87 1.45 -27.07
C TRP A 561 14.16 0.13 -26.37
N LYS A 562 15.44 -0.26 -26.32
CA LYS A 562 15.92 -1.42 -25.59
C LYS A 562 16.14 -1.03 -24.13
N ASP A 563 15.56 -1.76 -23.19
CA ASP A 563 15.86 -1.63 -21.76
C ASP A 563 17.31 -2.06 -21.50
N GLU A 564 18.14 -1.13 -21.04
CA GLU A 564 19.52 -1.40 -20.63
C GLU A 564 19.63 -1.61 -19.11
N GLY A 565 18.49 -1.59 -18.39
CA GLY A 565 18.41 -1.75 -16.95
C GLY A 565 18.66 -0.45 -16.19
N ARG A 566 18.88 -0.58 -14.88
CA ARG A 566 19.17 0.54 -14.00
C ARG A 566 20.65 0.91 -14.06
N ILE A 567 20.91 2.19 -14.28
CA ILE A 567 22.27 2.76 -14.23
C ILE A 567 22.58 3.31 -12.84
N ILE A 568 21.55 3.62 -12.04
CA ILE A 568 21.65 3.97 -10.62
C ILE A 568 20.62 3.10 -9.87
N GLU A 569 21.10 2.26 -8.95
CA GLU A 569 20.25 1.38 -8.15
C GLU A 569 19.78 2.11 -6.87
N PRO A 570 18.57 1.78 -6.36
CA PRO A 570 18.18 2.20 -5.02
C PRO A 570 18.96 1.40 -3.96
N ASP A 571 19.18 2.03 -2.81
CA ASP A 571 19.87 1.44 -1.67
C ASP A 571 18.87 0.87 -0.65
N THR A 572 19.35 -0.04 0.20
CA THR A 572 18.65 -0.62 1.35
C THR A 572 19.14 -0.07 2.68
N GLU A 573 20.27 0.65 2.71
CA GLU A 573 20.77 1.30 3.93
C GLU A 573 19.90 2.51 4.31
N PRO A 574 19.24 2.52 5.50
CA PRO A 574 18.21 3.50 5.84
C PRO A 574 18.63 4.99 5.76
N HIS A 575 19.92 5.27 5.92
CA HIS A 575 20.46 6.63 5.88
C HIS A 575 21.10 7.00 4.54
N SER A 576 21.06 6.10 3.56
CA SER A 576 21.54 6.37 2.21
C SER A 576 20.63 7.42 1.52
N PRO A 577 21.21 8.42 0.83
CA PRO A 577 20.42 9.34 0.02
C PRO A 577 19.73 8.60 -1.15
N LEU A 578 20.24 7.44 -1.53
CA LEU A 578 19.67 6.57 -2.57
C LEU A 578 18.68 5.54 -2.01
N HIS A 579 18.38 5.56 -0.71
CA HIS A 579 17.45 4.60 -0.11
C HIS A 579 16.09 4.63 -0.82
N HIS A 580 15.47 3.46 -1.04
CA HIS A 580 14.22 3.34 -1.81
C HIS A 580 13.04 4.19 -1.30
N CYS A 581 13.07 4.63 -0.04
CA CYS A 581 12.08 5.55 0.54
C CYS A 581 12.33 7.03 0.23
N GLN A 582 13.50 7.38 -0.29
CA GLN A 582 13.80 8.76 -0.69
C GLN A 582 13.01 9.15 -1.92
N LYS A 583 12.80 10.45 -2.09
CA LYS A 583 12.07 11.02 -3.22
C LYS A 583 13.08 11.71 -4.14
N LEU A 584 13.90 10.92 -4.81
CA LEU A 584 14.88 11.44 -5.77
C LEU A 584 14.25 11.50 -7.15
N GLU A 585 14.39 12.65 -7.80
CA GLU A 585 13.73 12.97 -9.06
C GLU A 585 14.66 13.62 -10.09
N ARG A 586 14.23 13.58 -11.35
CA ARG A 586 14.76 14.35 -12.49
C ARG A 586 16.28 14.19 -12.75
N PRO A 587 16.78 12.96 -13.02
CA PRO A 587 18.21 12.72 -13.25
C PRO A 587 18.76 13.47 -14.46
N HIS A 588 19.87 14.18 -14.28
CA HIS A 588 20.62 14.83 -15.38
C HIS A 588 22.09 14.42 -15.31
N ILE A 589 22.68 14.05 -16.45
CA ILE A 589 24.05 13.52 -16.53
C ILE A 589 24.87 14.36 -17.51
N LEU A 590 25.99 14.91 -17.04
CA LEU A 590 26.98 15.58 -17.90
C LEU A 590 28.29 14.80 -17.93
N TYR A 591 28.99 14.84 -19.07
CA TYR A 591 30.38 14.40 -19.17
C TYR A 591 31.33 15.57 -18.88
N CYS A 592 32.21 15.40 -17.90
CA CYS A 592 33.24 16.37 -17.57
C CYS A 592 34.54 16.02 -18.29
N ALA A 593 34.89 16.78 -19.33
CA ALA A 593 36.10 16.53 -20.11
C ALA A 593 37.40 16.69 -19.28
N LYS A 594 37.38 17.54 -18.24
CA LYS A 594 38.55 17.76 -17.36
C LYS A 594 38.85 16.54 -16.49
N THR A 595 37.83 15.85 -15.98
CA THR A 595 38.00 14.70 -15.09
C THR A 595 37.90 13.36 -15.82
N GLY A 596 37.32 13.34 -17.03
CA GLY A 596 37.02 12.12 -17.76
C GLY A 596 35.80 11.35 -17.23
N LYS A 597 35.03 11.95 -16.31
CA LYS A 597 33.91 11.30 -15.62
C LYS A 597 32.55 11.81 -16.06
N TYR A 598 31.54 10.98 -15.84
CA TYR A 598 30.13 11.33 -15.89
C TYR A 598 29.65 11.77 -14.52
N VAL A 599 28.96 12.90 -14.44
CA VAL A 599 28.41 13.43 -13.19
C VAL A 599 26.90 13.49 -13.31
N CYS A 600 26.20 12.80 -12.42
CA CYS A 600 24.75 12.78 -12.32
C CYS A 600 24.27 13.64 -11.16
N TRP A 601 23.29 14.50 -11.42
CA TRP A 601 22.57 15.25 -10.40
C TRP A 601 21.15 14.70 -10.29
N LEU A 602 20.67 14.54 -9.06
CA LEU A 602 19.31 14.13 -8.71
C LEU A 602 18.72 15.13 -7.72
N LYS A 603 17.46 15.51 -7.90
CA LYS A 603 16.74 16.39 -6.97
C LYS A 603 16.11 15.57 -5.85
N SER A 604 16.36 15.92 -4.59
CA SER A 604 15.54 15.44 -3.47
C SER A 604 14.27 16.28 -3.36
N GLN A 605 13.11 15.65 -3.56
CA GLN A 605 11.79 16.27 -3.45
C GLN A 605 11.44 16.62 -1.99
N SER A 606 11.63 17.89 -1.65
CA SER A 606 11.11 18.55 -0.46
C SER A 606 10.92 20.04 -0.75
N ASN A 607 10.08 20.73 0.03
CA ASN A 607 9.93 22.18 -0.16
C ASN A 607 11.25 22.92 0.09
N ASP A 608 12.08 22.43 1.01
CA ASP A 608 13.47 22.82 1.18
C ASP A 608 14.36 21.71 0.58
N GLY A 609 14.36 21.60 -0.76
CA GLY A 609 15.05 20.55 -1.51
C GLY A 609 16.57 20.72 -1.55
N TYR A 610 17.28 19.66 -1.94
CA TYR A 610 18.71 19.67 -2.24
C TYR A 610 19.04 18.70 -3.37
N PHE A 611 20.25 18.79 -3.93
CA PHE A 611 20.75 17.85 -4.93
C PHE A 611 21.56 16.71 -4.30
N THR A 612 21.39 15.50 -4.82
CA THR A 612 22.27 14.35 -4.61
C THR A 612 23.16 14.19 -5.84
N ILE A 613 24.48 14.22 -5.64
CA ILE A 613 25.49 14.19 -6.71
C ILE A 613 26.15 12.83 -6.75
N LEU A 614 26.22 12.24 -7.93
CA LEU A 614 26.89 10.96 -8.20
C LEU A 614 27.91 11.10 -9.33
N GLU A 615 28.92 10.24 -9.38
CA GLU A 615 29.87 10.18 -10.50
C GLU A 615 30.14 8.75 -10.99
N ALA A 616 30.53 8.61 -12.26
CA ALA A 616 30.90 7.34 -12.88
C ALA A 616 32.00 7.51 -13.93
N GLU A 617 32.83 6.48 -14.12
CA GLU A 617 33.83 6.42 -15.21
C GLU A 617 33.19 6.17 -16.59
N ARG A 618 31.96 5.66 -16.63
CA ARG A 618 31.22 5.32 -17.85
C ARG A 618 29.80 5.83 -17.75
N PHE A 619 29.19 6.18 -18.88
CA PHE A 619 27.82 6.69 -18.93
C PHE A 619 26.80 5.74 -18.30
N MET A 620 26.95 4.43 -18.53
CA MET A 620 26.08 3.39 -17.97
C MET A 620 26.44 3.00 -16.53
N GLY A 621 27.36 3.73 -15.89
CA GLY A 621 27.79 3.45 -14.52
C GLY A 621 28.89 2.39 -14.38
N PRO A 622 29.11 1.90 -13.14
CA PRO A 622 28.33 2.22 -11.94
C PRO A 622 28.53 3.68 -11.48
N TYR A 623 27.45 4.29 -10.97
CA TYR A 623 27.49 5.61 -10.33
C TYR A 623 27.71 5.48 -8.83
N HIS A 624 28.57 6.33 -8.28
CA HIS A 624 28.91 6.37 -6.87
C HIS A 624 28.54 7.71 -6.25
N PHE A 625 28.03 7.68 -5.02
CA PHE A 625 27.66 8.88 -4.29
C PHE A 625 28.88 9.77 -3.99
N VAL A 626 28.75 11.05 -4.29
CA VAL A 626 29.75 12.08 -4.01
C VAL A 626 29.32 12.93 -2.82
N ARG A 627 28.15 13.59 -2.92
CA ARG A 627 27.65 14.50 -1.87
C ARG A 627 26.18 14.89 -2.02
N ASN A 628 25.63 15.44 -0.94
CA ASN A 628 24.42 16.27 -0.99
C ASN A 628 24.80 17.77 -1.04
N LEU A 629 24.03 18.59 -1.76
CA LEU A 629 24.36 19.98 -2.01
C LEU A 629 23.12 20.89 -2.12
N LYS A 630 23.17 22.03 -1.42
CA LYS A 630 22.36 23.23 -1.71
C LYS A 630 23.23 24.26 -2.43
N PRO A 631 23.11 24.44 -3.76
CA PRO A 631 23.98 25.33 -4.52
C PRO A 631 23.87 26.77 -4.02
N ASN A 632 24.99 27.39 -3.62
CA ASN A 632 25.01 28.74 -3.04
C ASN A 632 24.06 28.93 -1.84
N GLY A 633 23.77 27.84 -1.13
CA GLY A 633 22.85 27.77 -0.01
C GLY A 633 21.36 27.80 -0.37
N PHE A 634 21.00 27.71 -1.65
CA PHE A 634 19.60 27.71 -2.07
C PHE A 634 18.97 26.32 -1.94
N ALA A 635 17.72 26.31 -1.48
CA ALA A 635 16.82 25.18 -1.70
C ALA A 635 16.59 24.97 -3.20
N VAL A 636 16.38 23.72 -3.62
CA VAL A 636 16.28 23.37 -5.05
C VAL A 636 14.98 22.67 -5.40
N GLY A 637 14.42 23.04 -6.55
CA GLY A 637 13.25 22.48 -7.21
C GLY A 637 13.67 21.75 -8.50
N ASP A 638 12.79 21.77 -9.51
CA ASP A 638 13.10 21.16 -10.81
C ASP A 638 14.24 21.89 -11.52
N PHE A 639 15.08 21.14 -12.25
CA PHE A 639 16.35 21.65 -12.76
C PHE A 639 16.83 20.97 -14.04
N ASP A 640 17.61 21.68 -14.85
CA ASP A 640 18.30 21.17 -16.03
C ASP A 640 19.77 21.62 -16.04
N MET A 641 20.60 20.95 -16.83
CA MET A 641 22.05 21.14 -16.87
C MET A 641 22.59 21.16 -18.30
N TYR A 642 23.58 22.01 -18.53
CA TYR A 642 24.24 22.14 -19.83
C TYR A 642 25.75 22.29 -19.67
N ALA A 643 26.52 21.56 -20.48
CA ALA A 643 27.94 21.78 -20.66
C ALA A 643 28.15 22.50 -21.99
N ASP A 644 28.69 23.71 -21.93
CA ASP A 644 29.02 24.50 -23.11
C ASP A 644 30.19 23.83 -23.86
N PRO A 645 29.98 23.38 -25.12
CA PRO A 645 31.00 22.68 -25.87
C PRO A 645 32.15 23.59 -26.33
N GLU A 646 31.94 24.91 -26.41
CA GLU A 646 32.96 25.87 -26.83
C GLU A 646 33.89 26.23 -25.68
N THR A 647 33.32 26.44 -24.48
CA THR A 647 34.09 26.89 -23.31
C THR A 647 34.47 25.78 -22.34
N GLY A 648 33.80 24.63 -22.41
CA GLY A 648 33.95 23.54 -21.45
C GLY A 648 33.41 23.88 -20.05
N LYS A 649 32.60 24.93 -19.92
CA LYS A 649 31.95 25.32 -18.66
C LYS A 649 30.61 24.63 -18.50
N GLY A 650 30.28 24.24 -17.28
CA GLY A 650 28.99 23.67 -16.92
C GLY A 650 28.07 24.69 -16.27
N TYR A 651 26.77 24.57 -16.52
CA TYR A 651 25.72 25.40 -15.94
C TYR A 651 24.57 24.52 -15.45
N VAL A 652 23.92 24.96 -14.37
CA VAL A 652 22.68 24.37 -13.86
C VAL A 652 21.62 25.45 -13.71
N TRP A 653 20.42 25.19 -14.24
CA TRP A 653 19.22 25.97 -13.98
C TRP A 653 18.35 25.21 -13.01
N PHE A 654 18.00 25.80 -11.88
CA PHE A 654 17.10 25.17 -10.94
C PHE A 654 16.09 26.16 -10.40
N GLU A 655 14.89 25.67 -10.15
CA GLU A 655 13.89 26.41 -9.40
C GLU A 655 14.37 26.58 -7.95
N ARG A 656 14.34 27.79 -7.42
CA ARG A 656 14.27 28.00 -5.98
C ARG A 656 12.79 27.81 -5.59
N PRO A 657 12.46 26.74 -4.83
CA PRO A 657 11.09 26.24 -4.72
C PRO A 657 10.05 27.33 -4.50
N HIS A 658 9.08 27.40 -5.41
CA HIS A 658 7.94 28.31 -5.37
C HIS A 658 8.30 29.81 -5.41
N TRP A 659 9.45 30.18 -5.99
CA TRP A 659 9.90 31.57 -6.03
C TRP A 659 10.48 32.04 -7.38
N GLU A 660 11.65 31.55 -7.78
CA GLU A 660 12.39 32.04 -8.96
C GLU A 660 13.28 30.94 -9.56
N GLN A 661 13.90 31.19 -10.72
CA GLN A 661 14.91 30.30 -11.30
C GLN A 661 16.31 30.85 -11.01
N ILE A 662 17.24 29.97 -10.69
CA ILE A 662 18.67 30.29 -10.51
C ILE A 662 19.46 29.63 -11.64
N CYS A 663 20.28 30.42 -12.34
CA CYS A 663 21.33 29.88 -13.21
C CYS A 663 22.66 29.96 -12.45
N ALA A 664 23.32 28.83 -12.20
CA ALA A 664 24.60 28.78 -11.51
C ALA A 664 25.69 28.11 -12.36
N GLU A 665 26.91 28.64 -12.30
CA GLU A 665 28.09 28.07 -12.97
C GLU A 665 28.65 26.92 -12.11
N LEU A 666 28.87 25.76 -12.72
CA LEU A 666 29.41 24.57 -12.07
C LEU A 666 30.91 24.73 -11.76
N SER A 667 31.40 23.95 -10.79
CA SER A 667 32.83 23.77 -10.55
C SER A 667 33.50 23.05 -11.72
N ASP A 668 34.84 23.10 -11.79
CA ASP A 668 35.60 22.49 -12.89
C ASP A 668 35.40 20.98 -13.07
N ASP A 669 34.99 20.28 -12.01
CA ASP A 669 34.70 18.86 -11.98
C ASP A 669 33.20 18.53 -12.08
N TYR A 670 32.33 19.55 -12.19
CA TYR A 670 30.86 19.47 -12.22
C TYR A 670 30.20 18.86 -10.97
N THR A 671 30.95 18.61 -9.89
CA THR A 671 30.38 18.02 -8.65
C THR A 671 29.84 19.06 -7.67
N ASN A 672 29.98 20.35 -7.99
CA ASN A 672 29.55 21.49 -7.18
C ASN A 672 29.26 22.73 -8.07
N VAL A 673 28.91 23.86 -7.45
CA VAL A 673 28.89 25.20 -8.06
C VAL A 673 30.11 26.02 -7.66
N ASN A 674 30.55 26.95 -8.51
CA ASN A 674 31.75 27.75 -8.28
C ASN A 674 31.51 29.09 -7.53
N GLY A 675 30.25 29.40 -7.20
CA GLY A 675 29.85 30.63 -6.51
C GLY A 675 29.19 31.68 -7.41
N ARG A 676 29.39 31.62 -8.73
CA ARG A 676 28.75 32.55 -9.67
C ARG A 676 27.34 32.09 -10.03
N TYR A 677 26.36 32.97 -9.87
CA TYR A 677 24.98 32.70 -10.24
C TYR A 677 24.22 33.98 -10.64
N SER A 678 23.06 33.80 -11.27
CA SER A 678 22.10 34.86 -11.61
C SER A 678 20.66 34.39 -11.31
N GLU A 679 19.77 35.35 -11.06
CA GLU A 679 18.35 35.12 -10.74
C GLU A 679 17.49 35.51 -11.95
N HIS A 680 16.53 34.64 -12.30
CA HIS A 680 15.65 34.80 -13.46
C HIS A 680 14.20 34.50 -13.09
N PHE A 681 13.25 35.05 -13.84
CA PHE A 681 11.81 34.92 -13.58
C PHE A 681 11.38 35.36 -12.16
N VAL A 682 12.06 36.37 -11.62
CA VAL A 682 11.87 36.87 -10.25
C VAL A 682 10.50 37.52 -10.03
N GLY A 683 10.03 37.50 -8.78
CA GLY A 683 8.79 38.18 -8.37
C GLY A 683 7.50 37.45 -8.74
N LYS A 684 7.60 36.17 -9.15
CA LYS A 684 6.44 35.30 -9.39
C LYS A 684 6.19 34.44 -8.13
N VAL A 685 4.93 34.12 -7.84
CA VAL A 685 4.52 33.13 -6.83
C VAL A 685 3.63 32.08 -7.48
N PRO A 686 3.50 30.85 -6.93
CA PRO A 686 2.63 29.84 -7.49
C PRO A 686 1.19 30.38 -7.69
N PRO A 687 0.55 30.05 -8.83
CA PRO A 687 0.99 29.09 -9.83
C PRO A 687 1.90 29.66 -10.94
N PHE A 688 2.29 30.94 -10.86
CA PHE A 688 3.06 31.64 -11.89
C PHE A 688 4.58 31.45 -11.80
N THR A 689 5.10 30.97 -10.65
CA THR A 689 6.51 30.56 -10.53
C THR A 689 6.91 29.64 -11.67
N ARG A 690 8.16 29.76 -12.11
CA ARG A 690 8.69 28.94 -13.21
C ARG A 690 9.54 27.79 -12.67
N GLU A 691 9.16 26.56 -13.01
CA GLU A 691 9.87 25.32 -12.72
C GLU A 691 10.19 24.55 -14.02
N ALA A 692 10.70 23.32 -13.91
CA ALA A 692 10.91 22.39 -15.02
C ALA A 692 11.67 22.99 -16.20
N ALA A 693 12.84 23.57 -15.92
CA ALA A 693 13.77 24.05 -16.94
C ALA A 693 14.05 22.94 -17.98
N ALA A 694 14.03 23.29 -19.26
CA ALA A 694 14.53 22.47 -20.35
C ALA A 694 15.21 23.39 -21.37
N HIS A 695 16.53 23.45 -21.29
CA HIS A 695 17.42 24.28 -22.09
C HIS A 695 17.77 23.60 -23.41
N PHE A 696 17.91 24.41 -24.45
CA PHE A 696 18.48 23.99 -25.72
C PHE A 696 19.08 25.18 -26.48
N VAL A 697 19.95 24.86 -27.45
CA VAL A 697 20.56 25.84 -28.33
C VAL A 697 20.03 25.66 -29.73
N MET A 698 19.51 26.73 -30.33
CA MET A 698 19.01 26.75 -31.70
C MET A 698 19.52 27.98 -32.41
N ASN A 699 20.18 27.79 -33.56
CA ASN A 699 20.71 28.88 -34.39
C ASN A 699 21.60 29.88 -33.63
N GLY A 700 22.44 29.38 -32.71
CA GLY A 700 23.36 30.19 -31.90
C GLY A 700 22.69 30.99 -30.78
N LYS A 701 21.39 30.78 -30.52
CA LYS A 701 20.66 31.37 -29.40
C LYS A 701 20.28 30.29 -28.38
N HIS A 702 20.27 30.67 -27.12
CA HIS A 702 19.81 29.80 -26.05
C HIS A 702 18.33 30.01 -25.80
N TYR A 703 17.61 28.90 -25.66
CA TYR A 703 16.21 28.86 -25.32
C TYR A 703 16.01 28.01 -24.07
N ILE A 704 15.01 28.33 -23.29
CA ILE A 704 14.61 27.55 -22.11
C ILE A 704 13.10 27.48 -22.04
N TYR A 705 12.57 26.25 -22.07
CA TYR A 705 11.19 26.00 -21.66
C TYR A 705 11.13 25.90 -20.15
N THR A 706 10.04 26.40 -19.57
CA THR A 706 9.73 26.26 -18.13
C THR A 706 8.24 25.97 -17.99
N SER A 707 7.81 25.44 -16.84
CA SER A 707 6.40 25.21 -16.49
C SER A 707 5.94 26.09 -15.31
N GLY A 708 4.64 26.29 -15.16
CA GLY A 708 4.06 26.85 -13.93
C GLY A 708 4.08 25.81 -12.79
N THR A 709 3.71 26.19 -11.57
CA THR A 709 3.80 25.28 -10.41
C THR A 709 2.48 25.07 -9.69
N THR A 710 1.91 23.86 -9.76
CA THR A 710 0.68 23.44 -9.05
C THR A 710 0.72 22.01 -8.53
N SER A 711 1.74 21.63 -7.73
CA SER A 711 1.88 20.22 -7.30
C SER A 711 2.00 19.30 -8.53
N TYR A 712 1.39 18.11 -8.52
CA TYR A 712 1.49 17.12 -9.59
C TYR A 712 0.61 17.39 -10.83
N THR A 713 -0.22 18.45 -10.84
CA THR A 713 -1.02 18.77 -12.03
C THR A 713 -0.20 19.50 -13.09
N PRO A 714 -0.39 19.18 -14.39
CA PRO A 714 0.35 19.82 -15.46
C PRO A 714 -0.01 21.30 -15.58
N ASN A 715 0.97 22.13 -15.91
CA ASN A 715 0.86 23.59 -15.90
C ASN A 715 1.22 24.21 -17.26
N PRO A 716 0.73 25.42 -17.56
CA PRO A 716 1.13 26.16 -18.75
C PRO A 716 2.65 26.43 -18.79
N SER A 717 3.24 26.13 -19.94
CA SER A 717 4.65 26.40 -20.19
C SER A 717 4.89 27.81 -20.73
N GLU A 718 6.12 28.28 -20.60
CA GLU A 718 6.63 29.51 -21.20
C GLU A 718 7.98 29.18 -21.84
N VAL A 719 8.29 29.81 -22.97
CA VAL A 719 9.63 29.79 -23.56
C VAL A 719 10.30 31.15 -23.43
N ALA A 720 11.59 31.15 -23.09
CA ALA A 720 12.41 32.36 -23.06
C ALA A 720 13.70 32.19 -23.88
N VAL A 721 14.22 33.30 -24.39
CA VAL A 721 15.48 33.35 -25.15
C VAL A 721 16.51 34.25 -24.46
N PHE A 722 17.80 33.88 -24.57
CA PHE A 722 18.93 34.65 -24.04
C PHE A 722 20.21 34.42 -24.87
N ASP A 723 21.12 35.39 -24.83
CA ASP A 723 22.41 35.36 -25.53
C ASP A 723 23.60 35.09 -24.58
N ASP A 724 23.44 35.36 -23.28
CA ASP A 724 24.45 35.09 -22.23
C ASP A 724 23.77 34.35 -21.06
N TYR A 725 24.42 33.31 -20.52
CA TYR A 725 23.86 32.44 -19.48
C TYR A 725 23.40 33.22 -18.24
N HIS A 726 24.14 34.28 -17.87
CA HIS A 726 23.83 35.15 -16.74
C HIS A 726 23.18 36.47 -17.15
N GLY A 727 22.85 36.62 -18.44
CA GLY A 727 22.28 37.82 -19.03
C GLY A 727 20.76 37.93 -18.85
N LYS A 728 20.14 38.76 -19.68
CA LYS A 728 18.68 39.00 -19.63
C LYS A 728 17.92 37.92 -20.40
N TYR A 729 16.90 37.34 -19.77
CA TYR A 729 16.02 36.36 -20.40
C TYR A 729 14.78 37.07 -20.90
N THR A 730 14.44 36.85 -22.18
CA THR A 730 13.26 37.45 -22.82
C THR A 730 12.20 36.39 -23.02
N VAL A 731 11.07 36.50 -22.31
CA VAL A 731 9.93 35.58 -22.43
C VAL A 731 9.21 35.81 -23.75
N LEU A 732 8.98 34.76 -24.52
CA LEU A 732 8.31 34.79 -25.82
C LEU A 732 6.85 34.31 -25.77
N GLY A 733 6.42 33.73 -24.63
CA GLY A 733 5.04 33.32 -24.38
C GLY A 733 4.86 31.81 -24.27
N ASP A 734 3.62 31.35 -24.41
CA ASP A 734 3.25 29.93 -24.40
C ASP A 734 3.71 29.26 -25.71
N PRO A 735 4.54 28.20 -25.65
CA PRO A 735 5.02 27.54 -26.84
C PRO A 735 4.01 26.57 -27.46
N HIS A 736 2.88 26.25 -26.82
CA HIS A 736 1.97 25.20 -27.28
C HIS A 736 0.91 25.72 -28.28
N ILE A 737 0.99 25.25 -29.52
CA ILE A 737 0.01 25.59 -30.56
C ILE A 737 -1.22 24.70 -30.39
N GLY A 738 -2.37 25.31 -30.07
CA GLY A 738 -3.66 24.63 -30.04
C GLY A 738 -3.94 23.82 -28.76
N ASP A 739 -3.22 24.07 -27.68
CA ASP A 739 -3.56 23.51 -26.37
C ASP A 739 -4.77 24.24 -25.75
N GLU A 740 -5.97 23.68 -25.98
CA GLU A 740 -7.25 24.25 -25.55
C GLU A 740 -7.30 24.58 -24.04
N TYR A 741 -6.62 23.78 -23.21
CA TYR A 741 -6.68 23.92 -21.77
C TYR A 741 -5.48 24.70 -21.19
N ALA A 742 -4.50 25.07 -22.00
CA ALA A 742 -3.27 25.76 -21.57
C ALA A 742 -2.56 25.04 -20.41
N HIS A 743 -2.36 23.74 -20.53
CA HIS A 743 -1.69 22.88 -19.54
C HIS A 743 -0.58 22.03 -20.17
N SER A 744 0.08 22.56 -21.21
CA SER A 744 1.20 21.93 -21.92
C SER A 744 0.88 20.54 -22.46
N PHE A 745 -0.27 20.41 -23.14
CA PHE A 745 -0.83 19.12 -23.59
C PHE A 745 -0.88 18.07 -22.48
N CYS A 746 -1.18 18.50 -21.25
CA CYS A 746 -1.23 17.63 -20.07
C CYS A 746 0.10 16.88 -19.85
N SER A 747 1.23 17.57 -19.95
CA SER A 747 2.57 17.01 -19.73
C SER A 747 3.51 18.09 -19.17
N GLN A 748 4.70 17.72 -18.72
CA GLN A 748 5.74 18.67 -18.32
C GLN A 748 7.01 18.39 -19.13
N ILE A 749 7.55 19.43 -19.78
CA ILE A 749 8.75 19.30 -20.61
C ILE A 749 9.95 18.99 -19.71
N THR A 750 10.71 17.96 -20.08
CA THR A 750 11.91 17.54 -19.34
C THR A 750 13.17 17.67 -20.17
N SER A 751 13.09 17.53 -21.49
CA SER A 751 14.26 17.48 -22.37
C SER A 751 13.96 17.98 -23.78
N VAL A 752 14.97 18.53 -24.45
CA VAL A 752 14.93 18.88 -25.87
C VAL A 752 16.21 18.38 -26.53
N ILE A 753 16.11 17.70 -27.66
CA ILE A 753 17.28 17.25 -28.43
C ILE A 753 17.24 17.76 -29.86
N LYS A 754 18.42 18.04 -30.42
CA LYS A 754 18.59 18.18 -31.86
C LYS A 754 18.82 16.79 -32.46
N ILE A 755 18.05 16.42 -33.47
CA ILE A 755 18.21 15.15 -34.16
C ILE A 755 19.48 15.19 -35.02
N PRO A 756 20.46 14.28 -34.80
CA PRO A 756 21.70 14.24 -35.56
C PRO A 756 21.44 14.17 -37.06
N GLY A 757 22.14 15.02 -37.82
CA GLY A 757 22.03 15.06 -39.28
C GLY A 757 20.77 15.72 -39.84
N LYS A 758 19.84 16.19 -38.98
CA LYS A 758 18.60 16.84 -39.39
C LYS A 758 18.51 18.27 -38.85
N ASN A 759 17.73 19.12 -39.50
CA ASN A 759 17.32 20.41 -38.94
C ASN A 759 16.03 20.27 -38.12
N LEU A 760 16.01 19.29 -37.22
CA LEU A 760 14.86 18.94 -36.40
C LEU A 760 15.26 18.97 -34.92
N TYR A 761 14.44 19.62 -34.11
CA TYR A 761 14.50 19.55 -32.66
C TYR A 761 13.24 18.84 -32.17
N VAL A 762 13.39 17.98 -31.17
CA VAL A 762 12.28 17.25 -30.56
C VAL A 762 12.20 17.65 -29.10
N VAL A 763 11.06 18.20 -28.71
CA VAL A 763 10.72 18.41 -27.31
C VAL A 763 10.15 17.11 -26.75
N MET A 764 10.54 16.79 -25.53
CA MET A 764 10.11 15.57 -24.85
C MET A 764 9.59 15.93 -23.47
N ALA A 765 8.40 15.43 -23.17
CA ALA A 765 7.67 15.75 -21.96
C ALA A 765 7.11 14.48 -21.31
N ASP A 766 7.10 14.51 -19.98
CA ASP A 766 6.58 13.45 -19.13
C ASP A 766 5.09 13.70 -18.84
N ARG A 767 4.27 12.66 -18.98
CA ARG A 767 2.84 12.67 -18.64
C ARG A 767 2.59 11.61 -17.56
N TRP A 768 2.96 11.93 -16.33
CA TRP A 768 2.76 11.07 -15.16
C TRP A 768 1.32 11.06 -14.61
N GLN A 769 0.50 12.08 -14.91
CA GLN A 769 -0.95 12.11 -14.60
C GLN A 769 -1.78 12.05 -15.90
N PRO A 770 -1.75 10.94 -16.66
CA PRO A 770 -2.49 10.87 -17.93
C PRO A 770 -4.00 11.06 -17.75
N HIS A 771 -4.50 10.81 -16.55
CA HIS A 771 -5.91 10.93 -16.21
C HIS A 771 -6.41 12.37 -16.11
N THR A 772 -5.52 13.36 -16.00
CA THR A 772 -5.94 14.78 -16.01
C THR A 772 -6.13 15.31 -17.43
N ASN A 773 -5.78 14.52 -18.46
CA ASN A 773 -5.89 14.91 -19.85
C ASN A 773 -7.37 15.16 -20.23
N LYS A 774 -7.65 16.31 -20.88
CA LYS A 774 -9.00 16.75 -21.25
C LYS A 774 -9.97 16.84 -20.07
N THR A 775 -9.47 17.19 -18.88
CA THR A 775 -10.28 17.43 -17.68
C THR A 775 -10.14 18.86 -17.19
N ASP A 776 -11.04 19.28 -16.29
CA ASP A 776 -10.97 20.58 -15.61
C ASP A 776 -10.11 20.56 -14.33
N ILE A 777 -9.45 19.42 -14.02
CA ILE A 777 -8.66 19.24 -12.80
C ILE A 777 -7.49 20.24 -12.72
N PRO A 778 -6.62 20.37 -13.74
CA PRO A 778 -5.46 21.27 -13.60
C PRO A 778 -5.89 22.73 -13.46
N LYS A 779 -6.98 23.14 -14.13
CA LYS A 779 -7.56 24.49 -13.99
C LYS A 779 -8.06 24.77 -12.57
N LYS A 780 -8.66 23.80 -11.90
CA LYS A 780 -9.12 23.95 -10.50
C LYS A 780 -7.94 24.06 -9.54
N ASP A 781 -6.92 23.24 -9.72
CA ASP A 781 -5.72 23.26 -8.88
C ASP A 781 -4.95 24.57 -9.06
N TRP A 782 -4.86 25.07 -10.30
CA TRP A 782 -4.36 26.41 -10.60
C TRP A 782 -5.07 27.51 -9.80
N GLN A 783 -6.41 27.52 -9.78
CA GLN A 783 -7.19 28.50 -9.04
C GLN A 783 -6.98 28.40 -7.52
N SER A 784 -6.84 27.17 -6.99
CA SER A 784 -6.59 26.94 -5.57
C SER A 784 -5.24 27.52 -5.12
N PHE A 785 -4.21 27.41 -5.97
CA PHE A 785 -2.86 27.87 -5.64
C PHE A 785 -2.74 29.39 -5.55
N LEU A 786 -3.50 30.15 -6.34
CA LEU A 786 -3.53 31.62 -6.30
C LEU A 786 -3.74 32.16 -4.88
N ASN A 787 -4.66 31.55 -4.13
CA ASN A 787 -4.97 31.97 -2.77
C ASN A 787 -3.99 31.43 -1.75
N ARG A 788 -3.50 30.19 -1.95
CA ARG A 788 -2.63 29.49 -1.00
C ARG A 788 -1.23 30.11 -0.89
N TYR A 789 -0.70 30.63 -2.00
CA TYR A 789 0.68 31.11 -2.08
C TYR A 789 0.84 32.62 -2.18
N LYS A 790 -0.25 33.39 -2.05
CA LYS A 790 -0.23 34.87 -2.13
C LYS A 790 0.81 35.53 -1.21
N ASP A 791 1.04 34.95 -0.03
CA ASP A 791 1.97 35.47 0.98
C ASP A 791 3.26 34.63 1.08
N HIS A 792 3.53 33.77 0.10
CA HIS A 792 4.72 32.93 0.09
C HIS A 792 6.00 33.78 0.12
N ARG A 793 7.03 33.24 0.78
CA ARG A 793 8.36 33.81 0.88
C ARG A 793 9.37 32.69 0.66
N PRO A 794 10.52 32.98 0.03
CA PRO A 794 11.47 31.93 -0.28
C PRO A 794 12.15 31.42 0.98
N TYR A 795 12.62 30.17 0.94
CA TYR A 795 13.41 29.60 2.01
C TYR A 795 14.70 30.41 2.25
N PRO A 796 15.10 30.62 3.52
CA PRO A 796 16.39 31.20 3.85
C PRO A 796 17.53 30.41 3.21
N LYS A 797 18.65 31.10 2.92
CA LYS A 797 19.87 30.40 2.49
C LYS A 797 20.40 29.55 3.63
N ASP A 798 20.83 28.35 3.29
CA ASP A 798 21.38 27.36 4.20
C ASP A 798 22.60 26.68 3.56
N PHE A 799 23.77 26.91 4.16
CA PHE A 799 25.06 26.40 3.68
C PHE A 799 25.47 25.09 4.35
N GLU A 800 24.65 24.55 5.26
CA GLU A 800 24.92 23.25 5.88
C GLU A 800 24.81 22.13 4.85
N THR A 801 25.54 21.04 5.09
CA THR A 801 25.41 19.84 4.27
C THR A 801 24.05 19.18 4.54
N PRO A 802 23.20 18.97 3.53
CA PRO A 802 21.87 18.41 3.73
C PRO A 802 21.92 17.00 4.31
N LYS A 803 21.08 16.76 5.33
CA LYS A 803 20.89 15.45 5.95
C LYS A 803 19.79 14.68 5.24
N VAL A 804 19.99 13.37 5.10
CA VAL A 804 18.98 12.46 4.54
C VAL A 804 17.83 12.33 5.55
N ALA A 805 16.60 12.59 5.09
CA ALA A 805 15.42 12.48 5.93
C ALA A 805 15.02 11.01 6.09
N ASP A 806 14.61 10.59 7.29
CA ASP A 806 13.95 9.29 7.46
C ASP A 806 12.55 9.36 6.86
N ARG A 807 12.32 8.56 5.82
CA ARG A 807 11.06 8.49 5.09
C ARG A 807 10.46 7.09 5.10
N PHE A 808 10.91 6.21 5.99
CA PHE A 808 10.49 4.80 5.99
C PHE A 808 8.97 4.60 6.05
N TYR A 809 8.27 5.46 6.80
CA TYR A 809 6.80 5.45 6.92
C TYR A 809 6.09 6.48 6.02
N THR A 810 6.81 7.11 5.09
CA THR A 810 6.19 7.99 4.09
C THR A 810 5.70 7.14 2.93
N LEU A 811 4.43 6.76 2.97
CA LEU A 811 3.83 5.93 1.92
C LEU A 811 3.49 6.74 0.68
N VAL A 812 3.53 6.08 -0.48
CA VAL A 812 2.99 6.61 -1.75
C VAL A 812 1.53 6.95 -1.54
N ASN A 813 1.18 8.22 -1.75
CA ASN A 813 -0.19 8.70 -1.67
C ASN A 813 -0.97 8.30 -2.95
N PRO A 814 -2.29 8.03 -2.88
CA PRO A 814 -3.10 7.76 -4.07
C PRO A 814 -2.97 8.83 -5.17
N ASN A 815 -2.75 10.10 -4.82
CA ASN A 815 -2.60 11.21 -5.76
C ASN A 815 -1.20 11.30 -6.38
N GLN A 816 -0.25 10.50 -5.91
CA GLN A 816 1.10 10.35 -6.46
C GLN A 816 1.23 9.06 -7.29
N ASP A 817 0.13 8.55 -7.83
CA ASP A 817 0.13 7.43 -8.78
C ASP A 817 0.71 7.88 -10.12
N VAL A 818 2.03 8.07 -10.12
CA VAL A 818 2.82 8.53 -11.26
C VAL A 818 3.26 7.38 -12.15
N TYR A 819 3.14 6.12 -11.71
CA TYR A 819 3.58 4.97 -12.50
C TYR A 819 2.92 4.88 -13.89
N LYS A 820 1.67 5.34 -14.01
CA LYS A 820 0.88 5.30 -15.25
C LYS A 820 1.38 6.30 -16.29
N ALA A 821 2.70 6.53 -16.37
CA ALA A 821 3.28 7.49 -17.29
C ALA A 821 3.01 7.10 -18.73
N THR A 822 2.72 8.12 -19.51
CA THR A 822 2.98 8.11 -20.95
C THR A 822 3.90 9.29 -21.28
N TYR A 823 4.39 9.35 -22.51
CA TYR A 823 5.41 10.33 -22.89
C TYR A 823 5.01 11.06 -24.15
N VAL A 824 5.30 12.35 -24.20
CA VAL A 824 4.92 13.25 -25.30
C VAL A 824 6.20 13.72 -26.00
N PHE A 825 6.48 13.16 -27.17
CA PHE A 825 7.63 13.52 -28.01
C PHE A 825 7.09 14.25 -29.24
N LEU A 826 7.40 15.54 -29.37
CA LEU A 826 6.86 16.40 -30.43
C LEU A 826 7.95 17.20 -31.14
N PRO A 827 7.82 17.42 -32.46
CA PRO A 827 8.74 18.26 -33.20
C PRO A 827 8.57 19.74 -32.80
N VAL A 828 9.69 20.44 -32.69
CA VAL A 828 9.71 21.89 -32.49
C VAL A 828 9.65 22.58 -33.86
N VAL A 829 8.71 23.51 -34.01
CA VAL A 829 8.53 24.32 -35.22
C VAL A 829 8.85 25.78 -34.93
N VAL A 830 9.56 26.47 -35.83
CA VAL A 830 9.86 27.90 -35.65
C VAL A 830 8.74 28.73 -36.29
N LYS A 831 8.02 29.49 -35.48
CA LYS A 831 6.98 30.43 -35.94
C LYS A 831 7.30 31.82 -35.43
N ASP A 832 7.43 32.78 -36.33
CA ASP A 832 7.76 34.18 -36.02
C ASP A 832 9.03 34.32 -35.13
N GLY A 833 10.01 33.41 -35.33
CA GLY A 833 11.26 33.38 -34.56
C GLY A 833 11.16 32.72 -33.18
N VAL A 834 9.98 32.18 -32.82
CA VAL A 834 9.74 31.47 -31.56
C VAL A 834 9.73 29.95 -31.80
N PRO A 835 10.47 29.15 -31.00
CA PRO A 835 10.39 27.69 -31.06
C PRO A 835 9.11 27.21 -30.38
N MET A 836 8.13 26.86 -31.19
CA MET A 836 6.79 26.42 -30.80
C MET A 836 6.66 24.89 -30.89
N ILE A 837 5.65 24.36 -30.23
CA ILE A 837 5.34 22.94 -30.14
C ILE A 837 3.95 22.73 -30.74
N GLU A 838 3.86 21.90 -31.77
CA GLU A 838 2.60 21.54 -32.43
C GLU A 838 2.24 20.09 -32.10
N TRP A 839 1.00 19.84 -31.67
CA TRP A 839 0.53 18.47 -31.46
C TRP A 839 0.48 17.69 -32.78
N LYS A 840 0.97 16.45 -32.75
CA LYS A 840 0.85 15.47 -33.82
C LYS A 840 0.33 14.18 -33.20
N ASP A 841 -0.75 13.63 -33.76
CA ASP A 841 -1.29 12.34 -33.28
C ASP A 841 -0.31 11.19 -33.58
N GLU A 842 0.38 11.27 -34.73
CA GLU A 842 1.45 10.36 -35.14
C GLU A 842 2.41 11.11 -36.08
N TRP A 843 3.72 10.87 -35.98
CA TRP A 843 4.72 11.48 -36.86
C TRP A 843 6.01 10.66 -36.94
N LYS A 844 6.86 10.96 -37.93
CA LYS A 844 8.13 10.26 -38.18
C LYS A 844 9.29 11.23 -38.32
N LEU A 845 10.48 10.83 -37.88
CA LEU A 845 11.74 11.53 -38.15
C LEU A 845 12.00 11.69 -39.64
N GLU A 846 11.55 10.73 -40.46
CA GLU A 846 11.68 10.77 -41.92
C GLU A 846 10.85 11.89 -42.57
N ASP A 847 9.86 12.45 -41.87
CA ASP A 847 9.03 13.56 -42.37
C ASP A 847 9.79 14.91 -42.38
N TYR A 848 11.00 14.95 -41.82
CA TYR A 848 11.82 16.14 -41.65
C TYR A 848 13.17 15.98 -42.32
N GLU A 849 13.70 17.05 -42.90
CA GLU A 849 15.02 17.07 -43.56
C GLU A 849 16.18 17.11 -42.57
#